data_AF-A0AAD1G3I3-F1
#
_entry.id   AF-A0AAD1G3I3-F1
#
_cell.length_a   1.000
_cell.length_b   1.000
_cell.length_c   1.000
_cell.angle_alpha   90.00
_cell.angle_beta   90.00
_cell.angle_gamma   90.00
#
_symmetry.space_group_name_H-M   'P 1'
#
loop_
_entity.id
_entity.type
_entity.pdbx_description
1 polymer ?
#
loop_
_entity_poly.entity_id
_entity_poly.type
_entity_poly.pdbx_seq_one_letter_code
_entity_poly.pdbx_strand_id
1 'polypeptide(L)'
;MIYWLYLAVFFLLSALDAKEIAMQRFDKQNHKIFEILADKVSAKDNVITASGNAILLNYDVYILADKVRYDTKTKEALLEGNIKVYRGEGLLVKTDYVKLSLNEKYEIIFPFYVQDSVSGIWVSADIASGKDQKYKIKNMSASGCSIDNPIWHVNATSGSFNMQKSHLSMWNPKIYVGDIPVLYLPYIFMSTSNKRTTGFLYPEFGTSNLDGFIYLQPFYLAPKNSWDMTFTPQIRYKRGFGLNFEARYINSKNDRFLFNARYFRNYTQYVKRYDLRNQNIYGFEFLSSSRDTLQKYFHLKSNIDNGHYIDFLYMNDLDYVRFEKVNKRITDATHMSRANYYLQTENHYYGLNIKYFLNLNKINNNRTFQSVPNLQYHKYLNSLYFKNLLYSVDYQFRNTAREIGYGYVQNALNVPVGLQFSLFKKYLSIGLWNDLQLSNVALMQSKNSFVPTIPNESREFGNFVSSNFSMYVNTDLAREYNKLFHTIQLEAIFNIPYYTFKNGLFSQNMYALSAQALNSYTSPLLRDYDYQGRLYDSVWNPSSILPSDASNKTVDLTLTQYLYGLGGQELLYFKISQLINLDDKVSPFRMPLESKIGFSPLTGLNIFGNVFYSFYQNRLEEISVNANYQRKFLSFNLSYFLRNNFSSGINSIVENPADYLKAGFSNDFGYFSMSTDVGYDIRNNVVLNWNVGIYKKIRCFGIGFQFVNQRRPILTGDPNQPIRVFENNYVKLELDFSPITKTNVTYRSLQRK
;
A
#
# COMPACT_ATOMS: atom_id res chain seq x y z
N MET A 1 -5.57 48.17 -58.03
CA MET A 1 -5.93 46.81 -58.49
C MET A 1 -5.06 46.51 -59.71
N ILE A 2 -4.01 45.70 -59.56
CA ILE A 2 -3.33 44.89 -60.61
C ILE A 2 -2.07 44.27 -59.99
N TYR A 3 -1.88 43.01 -60.34
CA TYR A 3 -0.86 42.03 -59.95
C TYR A 3 0.54 42.31 -60.58
N TRP A 4 1.58 41.93 -59.83
CA TRP A 4 2.85 41.29 -60.22
C TRP A 4 3.79 41.94 -61.28
N LEU A 5 5.04 42.13 -60.80
CA LEU A 5 6.32 41.64 -61.36
C LEU A 5 7.26 42.50 -62.21
N TYR A 6 8.52 42.44 -61.76
CA TYR A 6 9.81 42.60 -62.45
C TYR A 6 10.17 44.01 -62.94
N LEU A 7 11.41 44.51 -62.83
CA LEU A 7 12.63 44.22 -62.06
C LEU A 7 13.68 45.23 -62.57
N ALA A 8 14.74 45.43 -61.78
CA ALA A 8 16.05 45.88 -62.23
C ALA A 8 16.12 47.27 -62.89
N VAL A 9 16.48 48.28 -62.11
CA VAL A 9 17.77 48.99 -62.18
C VAL A 9 17.80 49.92 -60.97
N PHE A 10 18.39 49.46 -59.86
CA PHE A 10 19.12 50.33 -58.92
C PHE A 10 20.03 49.43 -58.08
N PHE A 11 20.98 48.81 -58.78
CA PHE A 11 22.21 48.29 -58.21
C PHE A 11 23.32 49.15 -58.80
N LEU A 12 23.93 50.03 -58.00
CA LEU A 12 25.38 50.32 -57.97
C LEU A 12 25.71 51.59 -57.15
N LEU A 13 26.76 51.43 -56.33
CA LEU A 13 27.50 52.43 -55.52
C LEU A 13 26.94 52.84 -54.15
N SER A 14 27.06 51.92 -53.19
CA SER A 14 27.97 52.05 -52.02
C SER A 14 27.85 50.74 -51.22
N ALA A 15 28.61 49.67 -51.46
CA ALA A 15 30.06 49.57 -51.28
C ALA A 15 30.58 50.33 -50.04
N LEU A 16 29.95 50.07 -48.89
CA LEU A 16 30.54 50.28 -47.56
C LEU A 16 30.46 48.95 -46.83
N ASP A 17 31.52 48.16 -47.04
CA ASP A 17 32.17 47.21 -46.13
C ASP A 17 31.36 46.78 -44.88
N ALA A 18 30.22 46.12 -45.06
CA ALA A 18 29.75 45.17 -44.07
C ALA A 18 30.58 43.90 -44.31
N LYS A 19 31.80 43.86 -43.76
CA LYS A 19 32.48 42.58 -43.56
C LYS A 19 31.47 41.66 -42.88
N GLU A 20 31.08 40.58 -43.53
CA GLU A 20 30.47 39.48 -42.80
C GLU A 20 31.59 38.86 -41.96
N ILE A 21 31.59 39.17 -40.67
CA ILE A 21 32.62 38.78 -39.71
C ILE A 21 32.21 37.42 -39.09
N ALA A 22 32.17 36.40 -39.93
CA ALA A 22 31.85 35.03 -39.53
C ALA A 22 33.01 34.09 -39.80
N MET A 23 33.34 33.21 -38.86
CA MET A 23 34.34 32.16 -39.06
C MET A 23 33.70 30.80 -38.77
N GLN A 24 33.61 29.94 -39.80
CA GLN A 24 33.02 28.60 -39.72
C GLN A 24 34.11 27.52 -39.77
N ARG A 25 33.96 26.46 -38.98
CA ARG A 25 34.85 25.28 -39.03
C ARG A 25 34.04 24.02 -39.28
N PHE A 26 34.51 23.17 -40.19
CA PHE A 26 33.88 21.90 -40.53
C PHE A 26 34.77 20.71 -40.14
N ASP A 27 34.17 19.56 -39.84
CA ASP A 27 34.89 18.30 -39.60
C ASP A 27 35.30 17.64 -40.92
N LYS A 28 36.00 16.49 -40.83
CA LYS A 28 36.44 15.74 -42.02
C LYS A 28 35.29 15.17 -42.87
N GLN A 29 34.07 15.16 -42.34
CA GLN A 29 32.83 14.70 -42.98
C GLN A 29 31.94 15.89 -43.42
N ASN A 30 32.48 17.11 -43.36
CA ASN A 30 31.81 18.36 -43.72
C ASN A 30 30.64 18.76 -42.80
N HIS A 31 30.61 18.28 -41.55
CA HIS A 31 29.68 18.79 -40.53
C HIS A 31 30.22 20.06 -39.88
N LYS A 32 29.36 21.07 -39.67
CA LYS A 32 29.71 22.33 -39.00
C LYS A 32 30.05 22.05 -37.52
N ILE A 33 31.31 22.28 -37.13
CA ILE A 33 31.84 22.03 -35.77
C ILE A 33 31.48 23.18 -34.83
N PHE A 34 31.72 24.41 -35.27
CA PHE A 34 31.31 25.64 -34.57
C PHE A 34 31.39 26.83 -35.52
N GLU A 35 30.62 27.88 -35.23
CA GLU A 35 30.68 29.17 -35.90
C GLU A 35 30.87 30.29 -34.87
N ILE A 36 31.76 31.23 -35.16
CA ILE A 36 32.00 32.41 -34.34
C ILE A 36 31.61 33.66 -35.14
N LEU A 37 30.75 34.48 -34.56
CA LEU A 37 30.30 35.78 -35.06
C LEU A 37 30.68 36.86 -34.05
N ALA A 38 31.12 38.05 -34.49
CA ALA A 38 31.33 39.20 -33.61
C ALA A 38 31.41 40.50 -34.43
N ASP A 39 31.34 41.65 -33.77
CA ASP A 39 31.55 42.97 -34.39
C ASP A 39 32.98 43.12 -34.95
N LYS A 40 33.95 42.36 -34.39
CA LYS A 40 35.32 42.29 -34.89
C LYS A 40 35.91 40.91 -34.64
N VAL A 41 36.37 40.24 -35.71
CA VAL A 41 37.16 39.01 -35.64
C VAL A 41 38.52 39.26 -36.28
N SER A 42 39.58 38.90 -35.56
CA SER A 42 40.96 38.95 -36.04
C SER A 42 41.67 37.64 -35.73
N ALA A 43 42.40 37.10 -36.71
CA ALA A 43 43.28 35.95 -36.52
C ALA A 43 44.74 36.40 -36.69
N LYS A 44 45.56 36.27 -35.64
CA LYS A 44 46.99 36.61 -35.65
C LYS A 44 47.78 35.55 -34.88
N ASP A 45 48.87 35.05 -35.47
CA ASP A 45 49.82 34.14 -34.82
C ASP A 45 49.17 32.94 -34.10
N ASN A 46 48.21 32.28 -34.76
CA ASN A 46 47.39 31.16 -34.26
C ASN A 46 46.34 31.51 -33.19
N VAL A 47 46.17 32.78 -32.86
CA VAL A 47 45.13 33.25 -31.93
C VAL A 47 44.02 33.95 -32.70
N ILE A 48 42.80 33.42 -32.58
CA ILE A 48 41.57 34.04 -33.07
C ILE A 48 40.98 34.84 -31.92
N THR A 49 40.75 36.13 -32.13
CA THR A 49 40.06 36.99 -31.18
C THR A 49 38.80 37.53 -31.83
N ALA A 50 37.66 37.24 -31.23
CA ALA A 50 36.35 37.77 -31.57
C ALA A 50 35.91 38.72 -30.44
N SER A 51 35.57 39.96 -30.75
CA SER A 51 35.24 41.00 -29.76
C SER A 51 34.10 41.88 -30.22
N GLY A 52 33.24 42.28 -29.28
CA GLY A 52 32.00 42.99 -29.55
C GLY A 52 30.90 42.00 -29.91
N ASN A 53 29.98 41.75 -28.97
CA ASN A 53 28.84 40.83 -29.13
C ASN A 53 29.24 39.47 -29.74
N ALA A 54 30.27 38.83 -29.19
CA ALA A 54 30.76 37.57 -29.73
C ALA A 54 29.76 36.43 -29.47
N ILE A 55 29.38 35.73 -30.53
CA ILE A 55 28.46 34.60 -30.53
C ILE A 55 29.21 33.36 -31.01
N LEU A 56 29.17 32.29 -30.22
CA LEU A 56 29.66 30.97 -30.60
C LEU A 56 28.49 30.00 -30.73
N LEU A 57 28.29 29.45 -31.93
CA LEU A 57 27.18 28.57 -32.30
C LEU A 57 27.67 27.13 -32.48
N ASN A 58 27.03 26.16 -31.81
CA ASN A 58 27.29 24.73 -31.97
C ASN A 58 26.01 23.89 -31.73
N TYR A 59 25.42 23.38 -32.81
CA TYR A 59 24.13 22.66 -32.80
C TYR A 59 23.06 23.38 -31.95
N ASP A 60 22.62 22.76 -30.85
CA ASP A 60 21.54 23.25 -29.98
C ASP A 60 22.03 24.22 -28.88
N VAL A 61 23.33 24.53 -28.86
CA VAL A 61 23.98 25.40 -27.85
C VAL A 61 24.56 26.62 -28.52
N TYR A 62 24.25 27.80 -27.97
CA TYR A 62 24.91 29.04 -28.38
C TYR A 62 25.37 29.85 -27.17
N ILE A 63 26.56 30.45 -27.30
CA ILE A 63 27.25 31.17 -26.25
C ILE A 63 27.41 32.62 -26.68
N LEU A 64 26.97 33.55 -25.84
CA LEU A 64 27.22 34.98 -25.99
C LEU A 64 28.34 35.39 -25.03
N ALA A 65 29.24 36.28 -25.45
CA ALA A 65 30.28 36.89 -24.62
C ALA A 65 30.70 38.24 -25.21
N ASP A 66 31.29 39.13 -24.40
CA ASP A 66 31.85 40.39 -24.91
C ASP A 66 33.11 40.13 -25.76
N LYS A 67 33.88 39.10 -25.39
CA LYS A 67 35.11 38.70 -26.09
C LYS A 67 35.38 37.21 -25.98
N VAL A 68 35.82 36.60 -27.09
CA VAL A 68 36.28 35.22 -27.19
C VAL A 68 37.67 35.19 -27.80
N ARG A 69 38.65 34.62 -27.10
CA ARG A 69 40.02 34.40 -27.59
C ARG A 69 40.29 32.90 -27.66
N TYR A 70 40.55 32.38 -28.85
CA TYR A 70 40.83 30.97 -29.10
C TYR A 70 42.21 30.79 -29.73
N ASP A 71 43.10 30.08 -29.04
CA ASP A 71 44.42 29.69 -29.55
C ASP A 71 44.31 28.32 -30.24
N THR A 72 44.57 28.29 -31.54
CA THR A 72 44.43 27.07 -32.35
C THR A 72 45.53 26.03 -32.09
N LYS A 73 46.68 26.45 -31.56
CA LYS A 73 47.84 25.60 -31.26
C LYS A 73 47.66 24.90 -29.92
N THR A 74 47.37 25.67 -28.86
CA THR A 74 47.13 25.11 -27.51
C THR A 74 45.71 24.52 -27.38
N LYS A 75 44.79 24.93 -28.26
CA LYS A 75 43.35 24.65 -28.20
C LYS A 75 42.69 25.15 -26.91
N GLU A 76 43.17 26.27 -26.40
CA GLU A 76 42.57 26.99 -25.28
C GLU A 76 41.64 28.09 -25.78
N ALA A 77 40.44 28.16 -25.20
CA ALA A 77 39.47 29.23 -25.39
C ALA A 77 39.31 30.02 -24.09
N LEU A 78 39.29 31.33 -24.20
CA LEU A 78 39.06 32.29 -23.12
C LEU A 78 37.88 33.16 -23.53
N LEU A 79 36.83 33.13 -22.72
CA LEU A 79 35.64 33.95 -22.91
C LEU A 79 35.61 34.95 -21.75
N GLU A 80 35.36 36.22 -22.06
CA GLU A 80 35.36 37.32 -21.10
C GLU A 80 34.13 38.21 -21.32
N GLY A 81 33.48 38.60 -20.23
CA GLY A 81 32.39 39.59 -20.19
C GLY A 81 31.00 39.04 -20.56
N ASN A 82 30.04 39.22 -19.65
CA ASN A 82 28.60 38.95 -19.82
C ASN A 82 28.27 37.63 -20.54
N ILE A 83 28.94 36.56 -20.13
CA ILE A 83 28.89 35.27 -20.81
C ILE A 83 27.56 34.59 -20.51
N LYS A 84 26.81 34.23 -21.55
CA LYS A 84 25.52 33.55 -21.45
C LYS A 84 25.50 32.33 -22.36
N VAL A 85 25.23 31.17 -21.78
CA VAL A 85 25.07 29.93 -22.55
C VAL A 85 23.60 29.57 -22.60
N TYR A 86 23.07 29.41 -23.80
CA TYR A 86 21.71 28.96 -24.05
C TYR A 86 21.72 27.55 -24.63
N ARG A 87 20.73 26.75 -24.25
CA ARG A 87 20.44 25.44 -24.86
C ARG A 87 18.95 25.37 -25.19
N GLY A 88 18.61 25.26 -26.47
CA GLY A 88 17.23 25.47 -26.93
C GLY A 88 16.76 26.89 -26.59
N GLU A 89 15.58 27.03 -25.97
CA GLU A 89 15.02 28.33 -25.57
C GLU A 89 15.44 28.81 -24.16
N GLY A 90 16.20 28.00 -23.40
CA GLY A 90 16.53 28.30 -22.00
C GLY A 90 17.95 28.82 -21.77
N LEU A 91 18.09 29.85 -20.92
CA LEU A 91 19.39 30.25 -20.36
C LEU A 91 19.88 29.17 -19.39
N LEU A 92 21.03 28.56 -19.71
CA LEU A 92 21.61 27.48 -18.94
C LEU A 92 22.70 27.98 -17.99
N VAL A 93 23.62 28.83 -18.46
CA VAL A 93 24.76 29.33 -17.68
C VAL A 93 24.87 30.84 -17.82
N LYS A 94 25.21 31.52 -16.72
CA LYS A 94 25.61 32.94 -16.71
C LYS A 94 26.92 33.07 -15.94
N THR A 95 27.90 33.79 -16.50
CA THR A 95 29.23 33.96 -15.90
C THR A 95 29.94 35.17 -16.53
N ASP A 96 31.09 35.57 -15.99
CA ASP A 96 31.89 36.68 -16.52
C ASP A 96 33.22 36.23 -17.13
N TYR A 97 33.70 35.03 -16.75
CA TYR A 97 34.94 34.48 -17.27
C TYR A 97 34.88 32.96 -17.41
N VAL A 98 35.28 32.47 -18.58
CA VAL A 98 35.46 31.03 -18.84
C VAL A 98 36.83 30.77 -19.46
N LYS A 99 37.62 29.90 -18.84
CA LYS A 99 38.81 29.30 -19.46
C LYS A 99 38.50 27.85 -19.80
N LEU A 100 38.59 27.48 -21.07
CA LEU A 100 38.32 26.13 -21.57
C LEU A 100 39.56 25.61 -22.32
N SER A 101 40.01 24.40 -22.03
CA SER A 101 41.00 23.69 -22.85
C SER A 101 40.38 22.45 -23.47
N LEU A 102 40.34 22.43 -24.79
CA LEU A 102 39.77 21.31 -25.55
C LEU A 102 40.70 20.09 -25.55
N ASN A 103 42.02 20.28 -25.36
CA ASN A 103 43.00 19.19 -25.32
C ASN A 103 42.95 18.45 -23.98
N GLU A 104 43.07 19.15 -22.86
CA GLU A 104 43.06 18.50 -21.54
C GLU A 104 41.66 18.34 -20.95
N LYS A 105 40.62 18.79 -21.67
CA LYS A 105 39.20 18.73 -21.27
C LYS A 105 38.97 19.35 -19.88
N TYR A 106 39.65 20.46 -19.63
CA TYR A 106 39.49 21.23 -18.40
C TYR A 106 38.74 22.52 -18.69
N GLU A 107 37.99 22.99 -17.70
CA GLU A 107 37.30 24.27 -17.75
C GLU A 107 37.31 24.94 -16.38
N ILE A 108 37.40 26.26 -16.37
CA ILE A 108 37.28 27.12 -15.18
C ILE A 108 36.21 28.15 -15.50
N ILE A 109 35.21 28.27 -14.63
CA ILE A 109 34.08 29.18 -14.77
C ILE A 109 34.00 30.04 -13.51
N PHE A 110 34.01 31.36 -13.65
CA PHE A 110 34.03 32.31 -12.54
C PHE A 110 33.35 33.65 -12.91
N PRO A 111 32.33 34.11 -12.16
CA PRO A 111 31.52 33.37 -11.18
C PRO A 111 30.69 32.27 -11.86
N PHE A 112 30.31 31.21 -11.15
CA PHE A 112 29.52 30.12 -11.73
C PHE A 112 28.04 30.24 -11.39
N TYR A 113 27.18 30.38 -12.39
CA TYR A 113 25.73 30.23 -12.25
C TYR A 113 25.20 29.29 -13.31
N VAL A 114 24.42 28.28 -12.89
CA VAL A 114 23.72 27.35 -13.79
C VAL A 114 22.27 27.18 -13.35
N GLN A 115 21.36 27.05 -14.31
CA GLN A 115 19.96 26.77 -14.04
C GLN A 115 19.41 25.72 -15.00
N ASP A 116 18.78 24.69 -14.44
CA ASP A 116 18.06 23.71 -15.23
C ASP A 116 16.64 24.20 -15.54
N SER A 117 16.31 24.36 -16.81
CA SER A 117 15.04 24.91 -17.26
C SER A 117 13.84 23.99 -16.97
N VAL A 118 14.07 22.68 -16.81
CA VAL A 118 13.02 21.68 -16.58
C VAL A 118 12.66 21.60 -15.09
N SER A 119 13.64 21.35 -14.23
CA SER A 119 13.45 21.24 -12.78
C SER A 119 13.29 22.60 -12.11
N GLY A 120 13.86 23.66 -12.70
CA GLY A 120 13.93 25.00 -12.11
C GLY A 120 15.00 25.14 -11.03
N ILE A 121 15.81 24.09 -10.78
CA ILE A 121 16.93 24.18 -9.84
C ILE A 121 18.01 25.08 -10.43
N TRP A 122 18.46 26.04 -9.63
CA TRP A 122 19.64 26.84 -9.91
C TRP A 122 20.75 26.54 -8.91
N VAL A 123 21.99 26.72 -9.36
CA VAL A 123 23.21 26.65 -8.56
C VAL A 123 24.05 27.88 -8.86
N SER A 124 24.43 28.61 -7.81
CA SER A 124 25.38 29.71 -7.86
C SER A 124 26.61 29.35 -7.04
N ALA A 125 27.79 29.74 -7.48
CA ALA A 125 29.05 29.49 -6.78
C ALA A 125 30.13 30.48 -7.19
N ASP A 126 31.14 30.63 -6.34
CA ASP A 126 32.30 31.48 -6.65
C ASP A 126 33.04 30.96 -7.87
N ILE A 127 33.38 29.66 -7.89
CA ILE A 127 34.15 29.05 -8.97
C ILE A 127 33.73 27.60 -9.19
N ALA A 128 33.64 27.21 -10.46
CA ALA A 128 33.56 25.81 -10.87
C ALA A 128 34.76 25.45 -11.74
N SER A 129 35.47 24.39 -11.37
CA SER A 129 36.52 23.77 -12.20
C SER A 129 36.06 22.40 -12.69
N GLY A 130 35.93 22.25 -13.99
CA GLY A 130 35.58 21.00 -14.66
C GLY A 130 36.83 20.28 -15.19
N LYS A 131 36.86 18.96 -15.07
CA LYS A 131 37.79 18.08 -15.78
C LYS A 131 37.10 16.77 -16.14
N ASP A 132 37.11 16.37 -17.40
CA ASP A 132 36.45 15.15 -17.88
C ASP A 132 34.98 15.05 -17.40
N GLN A 133 34.23 16.15 -17.50
CA GLN A 133 32.82 16.27 -17.06
C GLN A 133 32.59 16.04 -15.55
N LYS A 134 33.65 16.20 -14.75
CA LYS A 134 33.58 16.26 -13.28
C LYS A 134 33.88 17.67 -12.83
N TYR A 135 32.92 18.29 -12.16
CA TYR A 135 32.99 19.67 -11.68
C TYR A 135 33.29 19.68 -10.19
N LYS A 136 34.30 20.44 -9.80
CA LYS A 136 34.52 20.85 -8.41
C LYS A 136 34.04 22.28 -8.26
N ILE A 137 33.16 22.51 -7.30
CA ILE A 137 32.48 23.77 -7.07
C ILE A 137 32.89 24.26 -5.67
N LYS A 138 33.23 25.54 -5.52
CA LYS A 138 33.54 26.14 -4.20
C LYS A 138 32.49 27.18 -3.83
N ASN A 139 32.14 27.25 -2.54
CA ASN A 139 31.17 28.19 -1.99
C ASN A 139 29.87 28.22 -2.80
N MET A 140 29.18 27.08 -2.86
CA MET A 140 27.97 26.94 -3.66
C MET A 140 26.70 27.22 -2.86
N SER A 141 25.73 27.82 -3.53
CA SER A 141 24.33 27.93 -3.10
C SER A 141 23.43 27.27 -4.14
N ALA A 142 22.44 26.51 -3.70
CA ALA A 142 21.49 25.87 -4.59
C ALA A 142 20.05 25.97 -4.06
N SER A 143 19.08 26.18 -4.96
CA SER A 143 17.66 26.18 -4.63
C SER A 143 16.80 25.79 -5.83
N GLY A 144 15.59 25.30 -5.56
CA GLY A 144 14.51 25.18 -6.54
C GLY A 144 13.53 26.37 -6.54
N CYS A 145 13.72 27.35 -5.65
CA CYS A 145 12.89 28.56 -5.54
C CYS A 145 13.41 29.71 -6.44
N SER A 146 12.78 30.88 -6.36
CA SER A 146 13.29 32.10 -7.02
C SER A 146 14.72 32.42 -6.56
N ILE A 147 15.51 33.04 -7.44
CA ILE A 147 16.91 33.40 -7.19
C ILE A 147 17.00 34.57 -6.21
N ASP A 148 16.14 35.57 -6.35
CA ASP A 148 16.24 36.82 -5.56
C ASP A 148 15.87 36.62 -4.08
N ASN A 149 14.91 35.73 -3.81
CA ASN A 149 14.40 35.46 -2.46
C ASN A 149 13.99 33.98 -2.33
N PRO A 150 14.96 33.05 -2.22
CA PRO A 150 14.67 31.63 -2.12
C PRO A 150 14.10 31.29 -0.74
N ILE A 151 12.88 30.74 -0.70
CA ILE A 151 12.25 30.26 0.55
C ILE A 151 13.08 29.17 1.23
N TRP A 152 13.80 28.37 0.46
CA TRP A 152 14.85 27.51 0.99
C TRP A 152 16.04 27.55 0.06
N HIS A 153 17.24 27.38 0.61
CA HIS A 153 18.45 27.20 -0.17
C HIS A 153 19.46 26.37 0.63
N VAL A 154 20.43 25.77 -0.06
CA VAL A 154 21.51 25.01 0.55
C VAL A 154 22.82 25.68 0.23
N ASN A 155 23.55 26.11 1.26
CA ASN A 155 24.91 26.63 1.11
C ASN A 155 25.91 25.55 1.52
N ALA A 156 26.90 25.29 0.68
CA ALA A 156 27.96 24.32 0.94
C ALA A 156 29.34 24.92 0.64
N THR A 157 30.33 24.59 1.46
CA THR A 157 31.70 25.11 1.30
C THR A 157 32.36 24.57 0.04
N SER A 158 32.03 23.34 -0.34
CA SER A 158 32.48 22.74 -1.59
C SER A 158 31.50 21.68 -2.07
N GLY A 159 31.48 21.47 -3.39
CA GLY A 159 30.66 20.45 -4.04
C GLY A 159 31.41 19.76 -5.16
N SER A 160 30.95 18.57 -5.52
CA SER A 160 31.43 17.82 -6.66
C SER A 160 30.24 17.32 -7.46
N PHE A 161 30.23 17.57 -8.76
CA PHE A 161 29.21 17.08 -9.66
C PHE A 161 29.84 16.26 -10.78
N ASN A 162 29.42 15.00 -10.91
CA ASN A 162 29.86 14.12 -11.98
C ASN A 162 28.70 13.92 -12.96
N MET A 163 28.79 14.51 -14.15
CA MET A 163 27.72 14.42 -15.15
C MET A 163 27.48 12.99 -15.63
N GLN A 164 28.55 12.23 -15.91
CA GLN A 164 28.46 10.87 -16.44
C GLN A 164 27.75 9.90 -15.48
N LYS A 165 28.05 10.04 -14.18
CA LYS A 165 27.44 9.21 -13.12
C LYS A 165 26.15 9.82 -12.57
N SER A 166 25.83 11.08 -12.91
CA SER A 166 24.73 11.84 -12.33
C SER A 166 24.78 11.85 -10.79
N HIS A 167 25.97 12.11 -10.25
CA HIS A 167 26.23 12.16 -8.80
C HIS A 167 26.59 13.57 -8.38
N LEU A 168 25.96 14.04 -7.31
CA LEU A 168 26.26 15.29 -6.64
C LEU A 168 26.70 15.00 -5.21
N SER A 169 27.78 15.64 -4.77
CA SER A 169 28.16 15.67 -3.37
C SER A 169 28.47 17.08 -2.88
N MET A 170 28.23 17.33 -1.61
CA MET A 170 28.39 18.63 -0.96
C MET A 170 29.01 18.45 0.42
N TRP A 171 30.00 19.27 0.76
CA TRP A 171 30.64 19.32 2.07
C TRP A 171 30.15 20.51 2.88
N ASN A 172 29.89 20.26 4.15
CA ASN A 172 29.31 21.21 5.09
C ASN A 172 28.00 21.90 4.59
N PRO A 173 27.07 21.20 3.90
CA PRO A 173 25.83 21.81 3.50
C PRO A 173 25.01 22.28 4.72
N LYS A 174 24.62 23.54 4.66
CA LYS A 174 23.67 24.20 5.57
C LYS A 174 22.39 24.47 4.78
N ILE A 175 21.29 23.87 5.20
CA ILE A 175 19.96 24.10 4.65
C ILE A 175 19.35 25.27 5.41
N TYR A 176 18.92 26.27 4.66
CA TYR A 176 18.24 27.46 5.16
C TYR A 176 16.78 27.45 4.74
N VAL A 177 15.93 27.98 5.60
CA VAL A 177 14.56 28.39 5.27
C VAL A 177 14.48 29.90 5.49
N GLY A 178 14.31 30.65 4.40
CA GLY A 178 14.67 32.07 4.37
C GLY A 178 16.14 32.23 4.75
N ASP A 179 16.39 33.04 5.78
CA ASP A 179 17.75 33.29 6.30
C ASP A 179 18.12 32.42 7.51
N ILE A 180 17.20 31.56 7.97
CA ILE A 180 17.40 30.75 9.19
C ILE A 180 18.01 29.39 8.82
N PRO A 181 19.20 29.04 9.32
CA PRO A 181 19.76 27.71 9.13
C PRO A 181 18.98 26.68 9.96
N VAL A 182 18.31 25.74 9.29
CA VAL A 182 17.46 24.72 9.94
C VAL A 182 18.16 23.37 10.09
N LEU A 183 19.14 23.06 9.23
CA LEU A 183 19.85 21.79 9.27
C LEU A 183 21.27 21.95 8.74
N TYR A 184 22.24 21.44 9.52
CA TYR A 184 23.63 21.29 9.11
C TYR A 184 23.93 19.81 8.89
N LEU A 185 24.61 19.50 7.79
CA LEU A 185 25.10 18.17 7.49
C LEU A 185 26.60 18.27 7.16
N PRO A 186 27.44 17.34 7.64
CA PRO A 186 28.87 17.35 7.32
C PRO A 186 29.12 17.01 5.85
N TYR A 187 28.29 16.15 5.28
CA TYR A 187 28.39 15.68 3.89
C TYR A 187 27.03 15.21 3.37
N ILE A 188 26.68 15.60 2.15
CA ILE A 188 25.54 15.07 1.39
C ILE A 188 26.06 14.40 0.13
N PHE A 189 25.48 13.26 -0.21
CA PHE A 189 25.66 12.58 -1.49
C PHE A 189 24.29 12.18 -2.05
N MET A 190 24.00 12.57 -3.29
CA MET A 190 22.73 12.31 -3.95
C MET A 190 22.91 12.07 -5.45
N SER A 191 22.00 11.31 -6.07
CA SER A 191 21.92 11.27 -7.53
C SER A 191 21.07 12.41 -8.06
N THR A 192 21.51 13.00 -9.17
CA THR A 192 20.70 13.94 -9.97
C THR A 192 19.88 13.23 -11.05
N SER A 193 19.83 11.90 -11.02
CA SER A 193 19.02 11.07 -11.92
C SER A 193 18.07 10.18 -11.11
N ASN A 194 17.02 9.64 -11.74
CA ASN A 194 16.10 8.68 -11.11
C ASN A 194 16.73 7.28 -10.91
N LYS A 195 18.06 7.16 -10.87
CA LYS A 195 18.76 5.90 -10.61
C LYS A 195 18.85 5.66 -9.11
N ARG A 196 18.73 4.39 -8.73
CA ARG A 196 18.91 3.93 -7.35
C ARG A 196 20.35 4.23 -6.90
N THR A 197 20.50 4.96 -5.80
CA THR A 197 21.82 5.33 -5.27
C THR A 197 21.87 5.15 -3.76
N THR A 198 23.01 4.68 -3.27
CA THR A 198 23.29 4.53 -1.84
C THR A 198 23.46 5.90 -1.18
N GLY A 199 22.83 6.11 -0.03
CA GLY A 199 22.92 7.37 0.71
C GLY A 199 21.92 7.46 1.86
N PHE A 200 21.96 8.58 2.58
CA PHE A 200 20.95 8.90 3.59
C PHE A 200 19.64 9.30 2.91
N LEU A 201 18.53 8.75 3.40
CA LEU A 201 17.20 9.26 3.07
C LEU A 201 16.85 10.39 4.05
N TYR A 202 15.75 11.08 3.76
CA TYR A 202 15.25 12.14 4.63
C TYR A 202 14.93 11.61 6.02
N PRO A 203 15.37 12.30 7.08
CA PRO A 203 15.00 11.94 8.43
C PRO A 203 13.51 12.19 8.68
N GLU A 204 12.93 11.44 9.61
CA GLU A 204 11.59 11.72 10.14
C GLU A 204 11.69 12.32 11.55
N PHE A 205 10.91 13.37 11.79
CA PHE A 205 10.79 14.03 13.09
C PHE A 205 9.35 13.97 13.60
N GLY A 206 9.20 13.87 14.91
CA GLY A 206 7.90 14.00 15.56
C GLY A 206 8.06 14.28 17.05
N THR A 207 7.00 14.76 17.69
CA THR A 207 6.95 14.87 19.15
C THR A 207 5.64 14.29 19.65
N SER A 208 5.69 13.44 20.67
CA SER A 208 4.49 12.92 21.33
C SER A 208 4.57 13.00 22.85
N ASN A 209 3.41 13.05 23.51
CA ASN A 209 3.33 13.01 24.96
C ASN A 209 3.96 11.72 25.53
N LEU A 210 3.75 10.58 24.87
CA LEU A 210 4.27 9.27 25.27
C LEU A 210 5.77 9.12 24.97
N ASP A 211 6.18 9.32 23.71
CA ASP A 211 7.53 8.98 23.25
C ASP A 211 8.53 10.15 23.36
N GLY A 212 8.05 11.39 23.56
CA GLY A 212 8.85 12.61 23.52
C GLY A 212 9.23 12.99 22.09
N PHE A 213 10.37 13.65 21.92
CA PHE A 213 10.96 13.90 20.61
C PHE A 213 11.39 12.59 19.95
N ILE A 214 11.07 12.42 18.67
CA ILE A 214 11.30 11.23 17.87
C ILE A 214 12.16 11.62 16.67
N TYR A 215 13.21 10.85 16.41
CA TYR A 215 14.10 11.01 15.27
C TYR A 215 14.40 9.65 14.64
N LEU A 216 14.18 9.53 13.33
CA LEU A 216 14.53 8.36 12.51
C LEU A 216 15.48 8.83 11.40
N GLN A 217 16.58 8.10 11.16
CA GLN A 217 17.50 8.40 10.06
C GLN A 217 17.68 7.18 9.16
N PRO A 218 16.95 7.07 8.04
CA PRO A 218 17.14 5.95 7.14
C PRO A 218 18.43 6.11 6.31
N PHE A 219 19.16 5.02 6.14
CA PHE A 219 20.32 4.89 5.26
C PHE A 219 20.03 3.79 4.25
N TYR A 220 19.93 4.18 2.98
CA TYR A 220 19.59 3.31 1.87
C TYR A 220 20.86 2.81 1.18
N LEU A 221 20.93 1.51 0.95
CA LEU A 221 22.05 0.81 0.32
C LEU A 221 21.53 0.08 -0.92
N ALA A 222 21.96 0.52 -2.10
CA ALA A 222 21.52 -0.04 -3.39
C ALA A 222 22.73 -0.49 -4.22
N PRO A 223 23.33 -1.67 -3.91
CA PRO A 223 24.52 -2.15 -4.59
C PRO A 223 24.23 -2.71 -5.99
N LYS A 224 23.00 -3.17 -6.25
CA LYS A 224 22.53 -3.64 -7.56
C LYS A 224 21.12 -3.15 -7.83
N ASN A 225 20.71 -3.17 -9.10
CA ASN A 225 19.33 -2.80 -9.46
C ASN A 225 18.28 -3.79 -8.91
N SER A 226 18.65 -5.07 -8.75
CA SER A 226 17.75 -6.13 -8.30
C SER A 226 17.59 -6.23 -6.79
N TRP A 227 18.43 -5.59 -5.98
CA TRP A 227 18.27 -5.64 -4.52
C TRP A 227 18.81 -4.42 -3.81
N ASP A 228 18.16 -4.11 -2.70
CA ASP A 228 18.47 -2.97 -1.86
C ASP A 228 18.22 -3.30 -0.38
N MET A 229 18.82 -2.50 0.50
CA MET A 229 18.67 -2.58 1.95
C MET A 229 18.50 -1.18 2.53
N THR A 230 17.75 -1.06 3.62
CA THR A 230 17.59 0.19 4.37
C THR A 230 17.81 -0.07 5.85
N PHE A 231 18.72 0.70 6.45
CA PHE A 231 18.96 0.71 7.90
C PHE A 231 18.40 2.00 8.46
N THR A 232 17.50 1.93 9.43
CA THR A 232 16.87 3.12 10.03
C THR A 232 17.08 3.10 11.55
N PRO A 233 18.24 3.59 12.04
CA PRO A 233 18.38 3.93 13.45
C PRO A 233 17.31 4.95 13.86
N GLN A 234 16.78 4.77 15.07
CA GLN A 234 15.78 5.67 15.63
C GLN A 234 15.99 5.88 17.13
N ILE A 235 15.67 7.09 17.58
CA ILE A 235 15.64 7.46 18.99
C ILE A 235 14.31 8.13 19.32
N ARG A 236 13.76 7.81 20.48
CA ARG A 236 12.54 8.38 21.06
C ARG A 236 12.88 8.84 22.47
N TYR A 237 13.03 10.14 22.66
CA TYR A 237 13.69 10.74 23.82
C TYR A 237 13.18 10.24 25.18
N LYS A 238 11.86 10.08 25.35
CA LYS A 238 11.29 9.58 26.62
C LYS A 238 11.28 8.05 26.72
N ARG A 239 11.44 7.34 25.59
CA ARG A 239 11.10 5.92 25.47
C ARG A 239 12.32 5.02 25.30
N GLY A 240 13.23 5.33 24.37
CA GLY A 240 14.35 4.45 24.05
C GLY A 240 14.91 4.62 22.65
N PHE A 241 15.61 3.61 22.16
CA PHE A 241 16.28 3.61 20.86
C PHE A 241 16.12 2.26 20.15
N GLY A 242 16.28 2.24 18.84
CA GLY A 242 16.15 1.03 18.04
C GLY A 242 16.73 1.15 16.64
N LEU A 243 16.65 0.05 15.90
CA LEU A 243 17.08 -0.08 14.52
C LEU A 243 16.02 -0.86 13.74
N ASN A 244 15.59 -0.28 12.61
CA ASN A 244 14.85 -1.02 11.60
C ASN A 244 15.79 -1.44 10.48
N PHE A 245 15.59 -2.65 9.97
CA PHE A 245 16.26 -3.18 8.81
C PHE A 245 15.18 -3.64 7.81
N GLU A 246 15.30 -3.19 6.56
CA GLU A 246 14.49 -3.63 5.43
C GLU A 246 15.44 -4.12 4.33
N ALA A 247 15.17 -5.28 3.76
CA ALA A 247 15.88 -5.79 2.59
C ALA A 247 14.88 -6.21 1.52
N ARG A 248 15.09 -5.76 0.29
CA ARG A 248 14.21 -6.03 -0.84
C ARG A 248 15.00 -6.61 -1.99
N TYR A 249 14.43 -7.62 -2.64
CA TYR A 249 14.96 -8.19 -3.86
C TYR A 249 13.83 -8.41 -4.87
N ILE A 250 14.11 -8.06 -6.12
CA ILE A 250 13.27 -8.35 -7.28
C ILE A 250 14.15 -8.75 -8.47
N ASN A 251 13.77 -9.79 -9.19
CA ASN A 251 14.44 -10.20 -10.43
C ASN A 251 13.57 -9.96 -11.68
N SER A 252 14.13 -10.23 -12.86
CA SER A 252 13.43 -10.07 -14.15
C SER A 252 12.21 -10.96 -14.33
N LYS A 253 12.09 -12.01 -13.52
CA LYS A 253 10.93 -12.93 -13.52
C LYS A 253 9.90 -12.56 -12.44
N ASN A 254 9.98 -11.34 -11.89
CA ASN A 254 9.13 -10.82 -10.82
C ASN A 254 9.13 -11.67 -9.54
N ASP A 255 10.20 -12.41 -9.27
CA ASP A 255 10.38 -13.04 -7.96
C ASP A 255 10.63 -11.93 -6.95
N ARG A 256 9.78 -11.87 -5.92
CA ARG A 256 9.83 -10.83 -4.90
C ARG A 256 10.25 -11.42 -3.58
N PHE A 257 11.11 -10.69 -2.90
CA PHE A 257 11.55 -11.00 -1.55
C PHE A 257 11.61 -9.69 -0.77
N LEU A 258 11.00 -9.69 0.41
CA LEU A 258 11.05 -8.61 1.38
C LEU A 258 11.36 -9.24 2.73
N PHE A 259 12.36 -8.70 3.41
CA PHE A 259 12.69 -9.08 4.78
C PHE A 259 12.78 -7.81 5.61
N ASN A 260 11.93 -7.72 6.64
CA ASN A 260 12.02 -6.66 7.63
C ASN A 260 12.42 -7.27 8.97
N ALA A 261 13.33 -6.60 9.68
CA ALA A 261 13.63 -6.90 11.07
C ALA A 261 13.68 -5.59 11.84
N ARG A 262 13.12 -5.57 13.04
CA ARG A 262 13.14 -4.37 13.89
C ARG A 262 13.51 -4.78 15.29
N TYR A 263 14.34 -3.95 15.92
CA TYR A 263 14.70 -4.08 17.33
C TYR A 263 14.60 -2.72 18.00
N PHE A 264 13.98 -2.66 19.17
CA PHE A 264 13.84 -1.43 19.95
C PHE A 264 13.97 -1.75 21.44
N ARG A 265 14.79 -0.99 22.16
CA ARG A 265 15.01 -1.12 23.60
C ARG A 265 14.38 0.04 24.34
N ASN A 266 13.41 -0.24 25.20
CA ASN A 266 12.82 0.74 26.10
C ASN A 266 13.76 1.05 27.27
N TYR A 267 13.80 2.30 27.70
CA TYR A 267 14.42 2.71 28.96
C TYR A 267 13.67 2.11 30.15
N THR A 268 14.40 1.70 31.18
CA THR A 268 13.83 1.05 32.37
C THR A 268 12.77 1.92 33.07
N GLN A 269 12.94 3.25 33.07
CA GLN A 269 11.95 4.19 33.62
C GLN A 269 10.63 4.17 32.84
N TYR A 270 10.69 4.05 31.51
CA TYR A 270 9.51 3.94 30.66
C TYR A 270 8.78 2.60 30.89
N VAL A 271 9.54 1.50 30.99
CA VAL A 271 9.00 0.16 31.32
C VAL A 271 8.22 0.20 32.63
N LYS A 272 8.81 0.77 33.69
CA LYS A 272 8.15 0.87 35.01
C LYS A 272 6.93 1.79 35.00
N ARG A 273 6.99 2.93 34.31
CA ARG A 273 5.88 3.90 34.26
C ARG A 273 4.62 3.34 33.63
N TYR A 274 4.76 2.54 32.57
CA TYR A 274 3.64 2.00 31.80
C TYR A 274 3.41 0.50 32.02
N ASP A 275 4.11 -0.10 32.99
CA ASP A 275 4.08 -1.54 33.29
C ASP A 275 4.27 -2.41 32.03
N LEU A 276 5.25 -2.08 31.19
CA LEU A 276 5.43 -2.75 29.91
C LEU A 276 5.77 -4.23 30.09
N ARG A 277 5.12 -5.10 29.29
CA ARG A 277 5.47 -6.52 29.21
C ARG A 277 6.92 -6.75 28.77
N ASN A 278 7.37 -5.98 27.78
CA ASN A 278 8.64 -6.19 27.11
C ASN A 278 9.54 -4.95 27.20
N GLN A 279 10.73 -5.10 27.77
CA GLN A 279 11.76 -4.07 27.66
C GLN A 279 12.36 -4.03 26.24
N ASN A 280 12.64 -5.19 25.67
CA ASN A 280 13.17 -5.34 24.31
C ASN A 280 12.05 -5.76 23.38
N ILE A 281 11.79 -4.97 22.35
CA ILE A 281 10.79 -5.24 21.33
C ILE A 281 11.51 -5.66 20.07
N TYR A 282 11.15 -6.80 19.52
CA TYR A 282 11.75 -7.34 18.31
C TYR A 282 10.76 -8.17 17.50
N GLY A 283 11.07 -8.30 16.23
CA GLY A 283 10.30 -9.11 15.32
C GLY A 283 10.95 -9.14 13.95
N PHE A 284 10.39 -9.97 13.09
CA PHE A 284 10.75 -10.03 11.70
C PHE A 284 9.54 -10.36 10.83
N GLU A 285 9.59 -9.86 9.62
CA GLU A 285 8.62 -10.10 8.57
C GLU A 285 9.38 -10.63 7.36
N PHE A 286 8.83 -11.66 6.74
CA PHE A 286 9.38 -12.30 5.57
C PHE A 286 8.27 -12.49 4.55
N LEU A 287 8.40 -11.84 3.41
CA LEU A 287 7.49 -12.02 2.28
C LEU A 287 8.29 -12.54 1.09
N SER A 288 7.83 -13.64 0.51
CA SER A 288 8.39 -14.21 -0.71
C SER A 288 7.28 -14.64 -1.65
N SER A 289 7.38 -14.25 -2.92
CA SER A 289 6.47 -14.73 -3.96
C SER A 289 7.22 -15.03 -5.25
N SER A 290 6.95 -16.18 -5.84
CA SER A 290 7.51 -16.59 -7.13
C SER A 290 6.49 -17.42 -7.90
N ARG A 291 6.56 -17.34 -9.22
CA ARG A 291 5.83 -18.22 -10.16
C ARG A 291 6.80 -19.14 -10.89
N ASP A 292 6.29 -20.20 -11.50
CA ASP A 292 7.04 -21.19 -12.27
C ASP A 292 8.22 -21.79 -11.47
N THR A 293 8.02 -21.96 -10.17
CA THR A 293 9.05 -22.38 -9.23
C THR A 293 9.59 -23.78 -9.55
N LEU A 294 8.72 -24.72 -9.95
CA LEU A 294 9.17 -26.05 -10.35
C LEU A 294 10.04 -26.00 -11.60
N GLN A 295 9.64 -25.22 -12.60
CA GLN A 295 10.42 -25.04 -13.82
C GLN A 295 11.75 -24.36 -13.53
N LYS A 296 11.78 -23.38 -12.62
CA LYS A 296 13.00 -22.66 -12.24
C LYS A 296 14.00 -23.50 -11.46
N TYR A 297 13.54 -24.23 -10.44
CA TYR A 297 14.43 -24.95 -9.52
C TYR A 297 14.72 -26.38 -9.97
N PHE A 298 13.78 -27.04 -10.67
CA PHE A 298 13.92 -28.42 -11.14
C PHE A 298 14.03 -28.56 -12.66
N HIS A 299 14.09 -27.44 -13.41
CA HIS A 299 14.28 -27.44 -14.87
C HIS A 299 13.23 -28.26 -15.65
N LEU A 300 12.00 -28.33 -15.14
CA LEU A 300 10.91 -29.05 -15.79
C LEU A 300 10.49 -28.34 -17.09
N LYS A 301 10.31 -29.11 -18.17
CA LYS A 301 9.80 -28.62 -19.47
C LYS A 301 8.26 -28.55 -19.54
N SER A 302 7.58 -28.58 -18.40
CA SER A 302 6.11 -28.68 -18.34
C SER A 302 5.44 -27.30 -18.22
N ASN A 303 4.27 -27.15 -18.83
CA ASN A 303 3.43 -25.93 -18.76
C ASN A 303 2.52 -25.89 -17.51
N ILE A 304 2.88 -26.59 -16.42
CA ILE A 304 2.11 -26.57 -15.17
C ILE A 304 2.26 -25.20 -14.52
N ASP A 305 1.15 -24.46 -14.35
CA ASP A 305 1.16 -23.21 -13.58
C ASP A 305 1.40 -23.56 -12.11
N ASN A 306 2.40 -22.93 -11.51
CA ASN A 306 2.71 -23.12 -10.11
C ASN A 306 3.37 -21.88 -9.52
N GLY A 307 3.29 -21.78 -8.21
CA GLY A 307 3.99 -20.73 -7.49
C GLY A 307 3.86 -20.86 -6.00
N HIS A 308 4.70 -20.11 -5.30
CA HIS A 308 4.65 -19.96 -3.86
C HIS A 308 4.31 -18.53 -3.48
N TYR A 309 3.62 -18.40 -2.34
CA TYR A 309 3.40 -17.15 -1.65
C TYR A 309 3.61 -17.39 -0.16
N ILE A 310 4.62 -16.74 0.41
CA ILE A 310 4.97 -16.80 1.82
C ILE A 310 4.88 -15.39 2.37
N ASP A 311 4.19 -15.25 3.50
CA ASP A 311 3.96 -14.02 4.23
C ASP A 311 4.00 -14.39 5.71
N PHE A 312 5.17 -14.26 6.30
CA PHE A 312 5.45 -14.68 7.67
C PHE A 312 5.80 -13.46 8.52
N LEU A 313 5.16 -13.36 9.67
CA LEU A 313 5.38 -12.29 10.63
C LEU A 313 5.46 -12.88 12.04
N TYR A 314 6.57 -12.60 12.71
CA TYR A 314 6.71 -12.81 14.14
C TYR A 314 7.08 -11.50 14.81
N MET A 315 6.44 -11.22 15.94
CA MET A 315 6.80 -10.10 16.82
C MET A 315 6.42 -10.44 18.26
N ASN A 316 7.21 -9.98 19.21
CA ASN A 316 6.92 -10.19 20.63
C ASN A 316 6.02 -9.11 21.23
N ASP A 317 5.80 -7.99 20.53
CA ASP A 317 5.03 -6.85 20.99
C ASP A 317 4.32 -6.14 19.84
N LEU A 318 3.12 -5.60 20.11
CA LEU A 318 2.33 -4.80 19.16
C LEU A 318 3.11 -3.56 18.67
N ASP A 319 3.98 -3.01 19.52
CA ASP A 319 4.80 -1.87 19.16
C ASP A 319 5.77 -2.12 18.00
N TYR A 320 6.09 -3.38 17.67
CA TYR A 320 6.92 -3.72 16.51
C TYR A 320 6.45 -2.99 15.24
N VAL A 321 5.14 -2.96 15.00
CA VAL A 321 4.54 -2.30 13.83
C VAL A 321 4.71 -0.77 13.93
N ARG A 322 4.57 -0.19 15.13
CA ARG A 322 4.68 1.26 15.37
C ARG A 322 6.08 1.84 15.21
N PHE A 323 7.09 0.99 15.11
CA PHE A 323 8.47 1.42 14.89
C PHE A 323 8.82 1.66 13.42
N GLU A 324 7.95 1.28 12.48
CA GLU A 324 8.16 1.53 11.04
C GLU A 324 8.25 3.03 10.72
N LYS A 325 7.35 3.84 11.27
CA LYS A 325 7.26 5.30 11.06
C LYS A 325 6.49 5.97 12.19
N VAL A 326 6.61 7.30 12.32
CA VAL A 326 6.05 8.06 13.45
C VAL A 326 4.52 7.91 13.61
N ASN A 327 3.77 7.83 12.51
CA ASN A 327 2.30 7.86 12.50
C ASN A 327 1.64 6.48 12.23
N LYS A 328 2.38 5.37 12.36
CA LYS A 328 1.83 4.04 12.10
C LYS A 328 0.78 3.68 13.15
N ARG A 329 -0.42 3.29 12.70
CA ARG A 329 -1.52 2.79 13.52
C ARG A 329 -1.52 1.26 13.60
N ILE A 330 -2.07 0.72 14.67
CA ILE A 330 -2.34 -0.71 14.83
C ILE A 330 -3.85 -0.90 14.67
N THR A 331 -4.24 -1.83 13.80
CA THR A 331 -5.64 -2.14 13.52
C THR A 331 -6.07 -3.49 14.08
N ASP A 332 -5.13 -4.42 14.24
CA ASP A 332 -5.37 -5.74 14.80
C ASP A 332 -4.19 -6.15 15.68
N ALA A 333 -4.48 -6.94 16.71
CA ALA A 333 -3.48 -7.56 17.59
C ALA A 333 -3.30 -9.06 17.29
N THR A 334 -4.10 -9.60 16.38
CA THR A 334 -3.95 -10.93 15.82
C THR A 334 -3.37 -10.82 14.43
N HIS A 335 -2.31 -11.58 14.17
CA HIS A 335 -1.66 -11.63 12.87
C HIS A 335 -1.62 -13.07 12.36
N MET A 336 -1.89 -13.24 11.07
CA MET A 336 -1.81 -14.53 10.38
C MET A 336 -0.56 -14.53 9.51
N SER A 337 0.36 -15.44 9.82
CA SER A 337 1.40 -15.86 8.89
C SER A 337 0.86 -16.97 7.99
N ARG A 338 1.23 -16.95 6.71
CA ARG A 338 0.79 -17.93 5.71
C ARG A 338 1.92 -18.34 4.77
N ALA A 339 1.91 -19.61 4.42
CA ALA A 339 2.75 -20.14 3.34
C ALA A 339 1.88 -21.02 2.46
N ASN A 340 1.72 -20.60 1.21
CA ASN A 340 0.88 -21.25 0.23
C ASN A 340 1.74 -21.68 -0.95
N TYR A 341 1.48 -22.87 -1.44
CA TYR A 341 2.07 -23.39 -2.66
C TYR A 341 0.96 -24.00 -3.51
N TYR A 342 0.91 -23.65 -4.79
CA TYR A 342 -0.11 -24.21 -5.68
C TYR A 342 0.51 -24.83 -6.93
N LEU A 343 -0.19 -25.83 -7.47
CA LEU A 343 0.01 -26.42 -8.77
C LEU A 343 -1.34 -26.43 -9.48
N GLN A 344 -1.38 -25.97 -10.72
CA GLN A 344 -2.61 -25.86 -11.48
C GLN A 344 -2.41 -26.26 -12.95
N THR A 345 -3.42 -26.94 -13.48
CA THR A 345 -3.65 -27.17 -14.91
C THR A 345 -5.02 -26.58 -15.28
N GLU A 346 -5.46 -26.76 -16.53
CA GLU A 346 -6.79 -26.29 -16.97
C GLU A 346 -7.94 -26.89 -16.16
N ASN A 347 -7.79 -28.13 -15.67
CA ASN A 347 -8.88 -28.88 -15.03
C ASN A 347 -8.61 -29.24 -13.56
N HIS A 348 -7.38 -29.09 -13.08
CA HIS A 348 -6.98 -29.55 -11.75
C HIS A 348 -6.19 -28.49 -11.00
N TYR A 349 -6.44 -28.39 -9.71
CA TYR A 349 -5.72 -27.54 -8.77
C TYR A 349 -5.28 -28.38 -7.57
N TYR A 350 -4.04 -28.20 -7.15
CA TYR A 350 -3.48 -28.75 -5.92
C TYR A 350 -2.91 -27.60 -5.11
N GLY A 351 -3.27 -27.51 -3.83
CA GLY A 351 -2.82 -26.48 -2.92
C GLY A 351 -2.25 -27.06 -1.64
N LEU A 352 -1.09 -26.58 -1.22
CA LEU A 352 -0.59 -26.70 0.14
C LEU A 352 -0.73 -25.34 0.81
N ASN A 353 -1.48 -25.29 1.90
CA ASN A 353 -1.73 -24.07 2.65
C ASN A 353 -1.32 -24.27 4.12
N ILE A 354 -0.50 -23.37 4.63
CA ILE A 354 -0.04 -23.32 6.02
C ILE A 354 -0.48 -21.99 6.58
N LYS A 355 -1.13 -21.99 7.75
CA LYS A 355 -1.52 -20.77 8.48
C LYS A 355 -1.09 -20.87 9.93
N TYR A 356 -0.36 -19.86 10.38
CA TYR A 356 0.06 -19.69 11.77
C TYR A 356 -0.49 -18.39 12.33
N PHE A 357 -1.20 -18.45 13.44
CA PHE A 357 -1.85 -17.32 14.10
C PHE A 357 -1.07 -16.91 15.35
N LEU A 358 -0.67 -15.64 15.37
CA LEU A 358 -0.06 -14.96 16.49
C LEU A 358 -1.06 -13.96 17.07
N ASN A 359 -1.56 -14.24 18.28
CA ASN A 359 -2.43 -13.31 19.01
C ASN A 359 -1.69 -12.72 20.21
N LEU A 360 -1.47 -11.41 20.19
CA LEU A 360 -0.72 -10.70 21.23
C LEU A 360 -1.61 -10.15 22.36
N ASN A 361 -2.94 -10.24 22.24
CA ASN A 361 -3.86 -10.00 23.36
C ASN A 361 -3.70 -11.06 24.45
N LYS A 362 -3.17 -12.24 24.11
CA LYS A 362 -2.90 -13.33 25.03
C LYS A 362 -1.45 -13.28 25.53
N ILE A 363 -1.19 -13.88 26.68
CA ILE A 363 0.18 -14.04 27.23
C ILE A 363 1.00 -14.97 26.35
N ASN A 364 0.40 -16.06 25.85
CA ASN A 364 0.99 -17.00 24.91
C ASN A 364 -0.06 -17.51 23.89
N ASN A 365 0.41 -18.28 22.90
CA ASN A 365 -0.42 -18.83 21.84
C ASN A 365 -0.60 -20.35 21.92
N ASN A 366 -0.27 -20.98 23.06
CA ASN A 366 -0.28 -22.44 23.23
C ASN A 366 -1.70 -23.02 23.06
N ARG A 367 -2.74 -22.24 23.39
CA ARG A 367 -4.16 -22.60 23.19
C ARG A 367 -4.76 -22.09 21.88
N THR A 368 -3.99 -21.39 21.03
CA THR A 368 -4.45 -20.86 19.75
C THR A 368 -4.32 -21.94 18.67
N PHE A 369 -5.41 -22.23 17.95
CA PHE A 369 -5.37 -23.17 16.83
C PHE A 369 -4.45 -22.69 15.70
N GLN A 370 -3.62 -23.61 15.23
CA GLN A 370 -2.72 -23.46 14.09
C GLN A 370 -3.17 -24.43 13.00
N SER A 371 -3.01 -24.06 11.74
CA SER A 371 -3.50 -24.86 10.61
C SER A 371 -2.32 -25.25 9.73
N VAL A 372 -1.69 -26.39 10.06
CA VAL A 372 -0.37 -26.79 9.56
C VAL A 372 -0.22 -28.31 9.49
N PRO A 373 -0.11 -28.94 8.30
CA PRO A 373 -0.41 -28.43 6.96
C PRO A 373 -1.88 -28.68 6.55
N ASN A 374 -2.37 -27.89 5.58
CA ASN A 374 -3.60 -28.21 4.85
C ASN A 374 -3.29 -28.51 3.39
N LEU A 375 -3.92 -29.54 2.85
CA LEU A 375 -3.84 -29.89 1.44
C LEU A 375 -5.22 -29.74 0.80
N GLN A 376 -5.26 -29.25 -0.43
CA GLN A 376 -6.46 -29.18 -1.23
C GLN A 376 -6.20 -29.80 -2.60
N TYR A 377 -7.15 -30.59 -3.07
CA TYR A 377 -7.28 -30.96 -4.47
C TYR A 377 -8.63 -30.46 -4.95
N HIS A 378 -8.65 -29.75 -6.07
CA HIS A 378 -9.87 -29.29 -6.70
C HIS A 378 -9.86 -29.65 -8.17
N LYS A 379 -10.95 -30.28 -8.63
CA LYS A 379 -11.24 -30.47 -10.05
C LYS A 379 -12.26 -29.42 -10.46
N TYR A 380 -11.87 -28.58 -11.42
CA TYR A 380 -12.74 -27.52 -11.93
C TYR A 380 -14.01 -28.08 -12.59
N LEU A 381 -15.04 -27.24 -12.59
CA LEU A 381 -16.35 -27.57 -13.13
C LEU A 381 -16.23 -28.04 -14.58
N ASN A 382 -16.76 -29.23 -14.86
CA ASN A 382 -16.79 -29.78 -16.21
C ASN A 382 -18.11 -30.50 -16.46
N SER A 383 -18.46 -30.69 -17.72
CA SER A 383 -19.57 -31.55 -18.10
C SER A 383 -19.18 -33.02 -18.00
N LEU A 384 -20.10 -33.84 -17.51
CA LEU A 384 -20.09 -35.30 -17.70
C LEU A 384 -20.57 -35.63 -19.12
N TYR A 385 -20.96 -36.89 -19.35
CA TYR A 385 -21.49 -37.42 -20.62
C TYR A 385 -22.45 -36.49 -21.37
N PHE A 386 -23.21 -35.62 -20.69
CA PHE A 386 -24.06 -34.58 -21.27
C PHE A 386 -23.59 -33.17 -20.88
N LYS A 387 -23.62 -32.22 -21.83
CA LYS A 387 -23.16 -30.83 -21.63
C LYS A 387 -23.79 -30.09 -20.45
N ASN A 388 -25.03 -30.43 -20.10
CA ASN A 388 -25.78 -29.77 -19.03
C ASN A 388 -25.61 -30.45 -17.66
N LEU A 389 -25.00 -31.65 -17.61
CA LEU A 389 -24.70 -32.35 -16.36
C LEU A 389 -23.30 -31.96 -15.91
N LEU A 390 -23.24 -31.05 -14.95
CA LEU A 390 -22.01 -30.44 -14.46
C LEU A 390 -21.59 -31.11 -13.15
N TYR A 391 -20.29 -31.23 -12.96
CA TYR A 391 -19.73 -31.70 -11.69
C TYR A 391 -18.40 -31.02 -11.39
N SER A 392 -18.08 -30.96 -10.10
CA SER A 392 -16.75 -30.63 -9.62
C SER A 392 -16.39 -31.56 -8.47
N VAL A 393 -15.12 -31.60 -8.10
CA VAL A 393 -14.67 -32.39 -6.94
C VAL A 393 -13.74 -31.52 -6.13
N ASP A 394 -14.00 -31.39 -4.83
CA ASP A 394 -13.12 -30.70 -3.90
C ASP A 394 -12.77 -31.65 -2.75
N TYR A 395 -11.48 -31.90 -2.57
CA TYR A 395 -10.94 -32.68 -1.46
C TYR A 395 -10.05 -31.79 -0.60
N GLN A 396 -10.27 -31.80 0.70
CA GLN A 396 -9.49 -31.04 1.66
C GLN A 396 -9.01 -31.93 2.80
N PHE A 397 -7.70 -31.97 2.99
CA PHE A 397 -7.06 -32.44 4.20
C PHE A 397 -6.73 -31.23 5.06
N ARG A 398 -7.17 -31.21 6.31
CA ARG A 398 -6.88 -30.14 7.27
C ARG A 398 -6.25 -30.73 8.52
N ASN A 399 -5.06 -30.28 8.88
CA ASN A 399 -4.46 -30.55 10.18
C ASN A 399 -4.51 -29.29 11.05
N THR A 400 -5.30 -29.35 12.11
CA THR A 400 -5.46 -28.24 13.05
C THR A 400 -4.87 -28.62 14.40
N ALA A 401 -3.79 -27.97 14.79
CA ALA A 401 -3.00 -28.31 15.97
C ALA A 401 -2.89 -27.12 16.92
N ARG A 402 -2.66 -27.40 18.20
CA ARG A 402 -2.28 -26.43 19.24
C ARG A 402 -1.55 -27.19 20.35
N GLU A 403 -0.81 -26.51 21.21
CA GLU A 403 -0.02 -27.18 22.25
C GLU A 403 -0.86 -27.61 23.45
N ILE A 404 -1.88 -26.82 23.81
CA ILE A 404 -2.78 -27.08 24.94
C ILE A 404 -4.23 -27.18 24.46
N GLY A 405 -4.89 -28.29 24.81
CA GLY A 405 -6.22 -28.68 24.35
C GLY A 405 -6.19 -29.54 23.07
N TYR A 406 -7.35 -30.05 22.65
CA TYR A 406 -7.43 -30.93 21.48
C TYR A 406 -7.00 -30.24 20.19
N GLY A 407 -6.31 -30.94 19.30
CA GLY A 407 -6.23 -30.68 17.86
C GLY A 407 -7.14 -31.65 17.09
N TYR A 408 -7.19 -31.54 15.77
CA TYR A 408 -7.90 -32.51 14.93
C TYR A 408 -7.33 -32.56 13.52
N VAL A 409 -7.47 -33.74 12.91
CA VAL A 409 -7.26 -33.95 11.48
C VAL A 409 -8.62 -34.19 10.83
N GLN A 410 -8.88 -33.52 9.72
CA GLN A 410 -10.09 -33.67 8.94
C GLN A 410 -9.76 -34.02 7.51
N ASN A 411 -10.45 -35.03 6.98
CA ASN A 411 -10.55 -35.30 5.56
C ASN A 411 -11.98 -34.93 5.14
N ALA A 412 -12.13 -34.09 4.12
CA ALA A 412 -13.42 -33.68 3.60
C ALA A 412 -13.42 -33.80 2.08
N LEU A 413 -14.42 -34.46 1.52
CA LEU A 413 -14.67 -34.59 0.10
C LEU A 413 -16.04 -33.99 -0.21
N ASN A 414 -16.08 -33.05 -1.14
CA ASN A 414 -17.31 -32.46 -1.65
C ASN A 414 -17.45 -32.72 -3.15
N VAL A 415 -18.58 -33.26 -3.56
CA VAL A 415 -18.86 -33.62 -4.96
C VAL A 415 -20.22 -33.06 -5.35
N PRO A 416 -20.31 -31.79 -5.74
CA PRO A 416 -21.52 -31.23 -6.29
C PRO A 416 -21.72 -31.74 -7.72
N VAL A 417 -22.89 -32.29 -7.98
CA VAL A 417 -23.34 -32.73 -9.31
C VAL A 417 -24.67 -32.06 -9.60
N GLY A 418 -24.80 -31.38 -10.73
CA GLY A 418 -26.01 -30.65 -11.04
C GLY A 418 -26.33 -30.51 -12.50
N LEU A 419 -27.59 -30.21 -12.76
CA LEU A 419 -28.14 -29.89 -14.06
C LEU A 419 -28.52 -28.41 -14.09
N GLN A 420 -28.17 -27.71 -15.16
CA GLN A 420 -28.57 -26.33 -15.35
C GLN A 420 -29.28 -26.15 -16.69
N PHE A 421 -30.42 -25.46 -16.64
CA PHE A 421 -31.29 -25.20 -17.77
C PHE A 421 -31.64 -23.72 -17.84
N SER A 422 -31.79 -23.21 -19.07
CA SER A 422 -32.37 -21.90 -19.33
C SER A 422 -33.67 -22.09 -20.11
N LEU A 423 -34.76 -21.58 -19.57
CA LEU A 423 -36.09 -21.61 -20.17
C LEU A 423 -36.44 -20.22 -20.72
N PHE A 424 -37.48 -20.16 -21.56
CA PHE A 424 -38.04 -18.91 -22.09
C PHE A 424 -36.96 -17.96 -22.65
N LYS A 425 -36.11 -18.42 -23.58
CA LYS A 425 -35.03 -17.60 -24.16
C LYS A 425 -34.09 -16.96 -23.11
N LYS A 426 -33.81 -17.68 -22.01
CA LYS A 426 -32.95 -17.27 -20.88
C LYS A 426 -33.58 -16.28 -19.88
N TYR A 427 -34.89 -16.03 -19.94
CA TYR A 427 -35.57 -15.23 -18.90
C TYR A 427 -35.69 -15.94 -17.55
N LEU A 428 -35.63 -17.28 -17.55
CA LEU A 428 -35.69 -18.09 -16.34
C LEU A 428 -34.55 -19.12 -16.41
N SER A 429 -33.68 -19.15 -15.40
CA SER A 429 -32.75 -20.27 -15.24
C SER A 429 -33.15 -21.15 -14.06
N ILE A 430 -33.06 -22.45 -14.27
CA ILE A 430 -33.34 -23.47 -13.27
C ILE A 430 -32.09 -24.33 -13.12
N GLY A 431 -31.58 -24.44 -11.90
CA GLY A 431 -30.48 -25.34 -11.55
C GLY A 431 -30.96 -26.38 -10.55
N LEU A 432 -30.63 -27.65 -10.75
CA LEU A 432 -30.88 -28.73 -9.80
C LEU A 432 -29.53 -29.33 -9.44
N TRP A 433 -29.12 -29.24 -8.18
CA TRP A 433 -27.83 -29.70 -7.71
C TRP A 433 -28.00 -30.68 -6.56
N ASN A 434 -27.15 -31.70 -6.53
CA ASN A 434 -26.92 -32.53 -5.37
C ASN A 434 -25.50 -32.26 -4.88
N ASP A 435 -25.38 -31.77 -3.65
CA ASP A 435 -24.12 -31.56 -2.97
C ASP A 435 -23.86 -32.74 -2.04
N LEU A 436 -22.94 -33.63 -2.45
CA LEU A 436 -22.54 -34.79 -1.66
C LEU A 436 -21.27 -34.46 -0.89
N GLN A 437 -21.40 -34.37 0.44
CA GLN A 437 -20.32 -34.09 1.36
C GLN A 437 -20.01 -35.34 2.19
N LEU A 438 -18.75 -35.76 2.20
CA LEU A 438 -18.24 -36.82 3.06
C LEU A 438 -17.10 -36.27 3.89
N SER A 439 -17.09 -36.52 5.20
CA SER A 439 -15.98 -36.12 6.03
C SER A 439 -15.72 -37.09 7.16
N ASN A 440 -14.43 -37.25 7.47
CA ASN A 440 -13.92 -37.95 8.64
C ASN A 440 -13.08 -36.97 9.45
N VAL A 441 -13.27 -36.98 10.78
CA VAL A 441 -12.51 -36.18 11.73
C VAL A 441 -11.96 -37.08 12.82
N ALA A 442 -10.68 -36.91 13.13
CA ALA A 442 -10.00 -37.56 14.24
C ALA A 442 -9.41 -36.49 15.17
N LEU A 443 -9.66 -36.61 16.48
CA LEU A 443 -9.07 -35.73 17.48
C LEU A 443 -7.63 -36.13 17.78
N MET A 444 -6.78 -35.14 18.00
CA MET A 444 -5.41 -35.29 18.47
C MET A 444 -5.27 -34.62 19.83
N GLN A 445 -4.38 -35.12 20.69
CA GLN A 445 -4.05 -34.49 21.99
C GLN A 445 -5.29 -34.20 22.88
N SER A 446 -6.30 -35.06 22.82
CA SER A 446 -7.58 -34.88 23.52
C SER A 446 -7.58 -35.31 25.00
N LYS A 447 -6.45 -35.82 25.54
CA LYS A 447 -6.37 -36.41 26.89
C LYS A 447 -6.89 -35.49 28.01
N ASN A 448 -6.53 -34.22 27.97
CA ASN A 448 -6.96 -33.21 28.94
C ASN A 448 -8.18 -32.39 28.46
N SER A 449 -8.78 -32.79 27.34
CA SER A 449 -9.96 -32.14 26.80
C SER A 449 -11.21 -32.92 27.17
N PHE A 450 -12.28 -32.20 27.51
CA PHE A 450 -13.58 -32.83 27.70
C PHE A 450 -14.14 -33.26 26.34
N VAL A 451 -14.30 -34.57 26.19
CA VAL A 451 -15.07 -35.19 25.11
C VAL A 451 -16.09 -36.12 25.78
N PRO A 452 -17.39 -35.89 25.59
CA PRO A 452 -18.43 -36.73 26.17
C PRO A 452 -18.20 -38.22 25.92
N THR A 453 -18.47 -39.05 26.92
CA THR A 453 -18.46 -40.52 26.78
C THR A 453 -19.89 -40.99 26.56
N ILE A 454 -20.17 -41.55 25.40
CA ILE A 454 -21.51 -41.99 24.99
C ILE A 454 -21.41 -43.49 24.63
N PRO A 455 -22.30 -44.37 25.13
CA PRO A 455 -22.27 -45.79 24.79
C PRO A 455 -22.30 -46.02 23.28
N ASN A 456 -21.46 -46.93 22.79
CA ASN A 456 -21.34 -47.31 21.38
C ASN A 456 -20.89 -46.20 20.40
N GLU A 457 -20.44 -45.05 20.90
CA GLU A 457 -19.94 -43.94 20.08
C GLU A 457 -18.46 -43.67 20.36
N SER A 458 -17.70 -43.41 19.31
CA SER A 458 -16.29 -43.04 19.46
C SER A 458 -16.13 -41.60 19.94
N ARG A 459 -15.21 -41.42 20.88
CA ARG A 459 -14.76 -40.11 21.38
C ARG A 459 -13.48 -39.60 20.74
N GLU A 460 -12.91 -40.36 19.80
CA GLU A 460 -11.65 -40.04 19.13
C GLU A 460 -11.83 -39.77 17.65
N PHE A 461 -12.83 -40.39 17.02
CA PHE A 461 -13.13 -40.20 15.60
C PHE A 461 -14.64 -40.02 15.38
N GLY A 462 -14.99 -39.31 14.32
CA GLY A 462 -16.37 -39.15 13.87
C GLY A 462 -16.44 -38.98 12.37
N ASN A 463 -17.52 -39.46 11.78
CA ASN A 463 -17.79 -39.34 10.36
C ASN A 463 -19.12 -38.64 10.16
N PHE A 464 -19.23 -37.91 9.06
CA PHE A 464 -20.51 -37.49 8.55
C PHE A 464 -20.57 -37.61 7.03
N VAL A 465 -21.74 -37.96 6.54
CA VAL A 465 -22.10 -37.98 5.13
C VAL A 465 -23.40 -37.21 4.98
N SER A 466 -23.44 -36.22 4.10
CA SER A 466 -24.67 -35.49 3.79
C SER A 466 -24.84 -35.39 2.29
N SER A 467 -26.08 -35.54 1.84
CA SER A 467 -26.50 -35.29 0.47
C SER A 467 -27.61 -34.26 0.52
N ASN A 468 -27.31 -33.07 0.03
CA ASN A 468 -28.22 -31.92 0.04
C ASN A 468 -28.65 -31.60 -1.39
N PHE A 469 -29.95 -31.56 -1.63
CA PHE A 469 -30.51 -31.16 -2.91
C PHE A 469 -30.78 -29.66 -2.90
N SER A 470 -30.24 -28.93 -3.86
CA SER A 470 -30.46 -27.50 -4.04
C SER A 470 -31.14 -27.22 -5.38
N MET A 471 -32.28 -26.56 -5.33
CA MET A 471 -32.97 -26.04 -6.53
C MET A 471 -32.79 -24.53 -6.59
N TYR A 472 -32.16 -24.07 -7.67
CA TYR A 472 -31.94 -22.67 -7.98
C TYR A 472 -32.99 -22.24 -9.01
N VAL A 473 -33.70 -21.17 -8.73
CA VAL A 473 -34.58 -20.51 -9.68
C VAL A 473 -34.21 -19.05 -9.72
N ASN A 474 -33.78 -18.56 -10.88
CA ASN A 474 -33.45 -17.15 -11.04
C ASN A 474 -34.07 -16.55 -12.31
N THR A 475 -34.32 -15.25 -12.26
CA THR A 475 -34.75 -14.46 -13.41
C THR A 475 -34.02 -13.12 -13.42
N ASP A 476 -33.52 -12.77 -14.59
CA ASP A 476 -32.85 -11.50 -14.86
C ASP A 476 -33.73 -10.70 -15.82
N LEU A 477 -34.26 -9.59 -15.33
CA LEU A 477 -35.07 -8.65 -16.10
C LEU A 477 -34.26 -7.38 -16.32
N ALA A 478 -34.22 -6.90 -17.55
CA ALA A 478 -33.58 -5.64 -17.90
C ALA A 478 -34.52 -4.81 -18.76
N ARG A 479 -34.62 -3.51 -18.46
CA ARG A 479 -35.44 -2.58 -19.23
C ARG A 479 -34.74 -1.24 -19.37
N GLU A 480 -34.68 -0.77 -20.60
CA GLU A 480 -34.26 0.59 -20.93
C GLU A 480 -35.45 1.56 -20.85
N TYR A 481 -35.19 2.72 -20.27
CA TYR A 481 -36.02 3.91 -20.27
C TYR A 481 -35.19 5.06 -20.85
N ASN A 482 -35.83 6.15 -21.27
CA ASN A 482 -35.19 7.25 -22.01
C ASN A 482 -33.83 7.73 -21.47
N LYS A 483 -33.62 7.75 -20.13
CA LYS A 483 -32.36 8.16 -19.49
C LYS A 483 -31.83 7.15 -18.46
N LEU A 484 -32.46 5.99 -18.34
CA LEU A 484 -32.21 5.03 -17.27
C LEU A 484 -32.23 3.61 -17.82
N PHE A 485 -31.29 2.79 -17.38
CA PHE A 485 -31.32 1.35 -17.61
C PHE A 485 -31.52 0.66 -16.27
N HIS A 486 -32.58 -0.14 -16.14
CA HIS A 486 -32.96 -0.81 -14.92
C HIS A 486 -32.75 -2.32 -15.08
N THR A 487 -32.02 -2.93 -14.16
CA THR A 487 -31.97 -4.39 -14.04
C THR A 487 -32.57 -4.83 -12.71
N ILE A 488 -33.31 -5.94 -12.74
CA ILE A 488 -33.88 -6.61 -11.58
C ILE A 488 -33.52 -8.09 -11.69
N GLN A 489 -32.95 -8.63 -10.62
CA GLN A 489 -32.58 -10.03 -10.48
C GLN A 489 -33.34 -10.59 -9.28
N LEU A 490 -34.11 -11.63 -9.52
CA LEU A 490 -34.79 -12.38 -8.47
C LEU A 490 -34.20 -13.78 -8.43
N GLU A 491 -33.82 -14.23 -7.24
CA GLU A 491 -33.27 -15.54 -7.01
C GLU A 491 -33.98 -16.20 -5.82
N ALA A 492 -34.34 -17.47 -5.99
CA ALA A 492 -34.80 -18.35 -4.95
C ALA A 492 -33.94 -19.62 -4.95
N ILE A 493 -33.32 -19.92 -3.81
CA ILE A 493 -32.55 -21.15 -3.61
C ILE A 493 -33.25 -21.99 -2.55
N PHE A 494 -33.75 -23.16 -2.96
CA PHE A 494 -34.37 -24.13 -2.08
C PHE A 494 -33.35 -25.20 -1.72
N ASN A 495 -32.98 -25.30 -0.45
CA ASN A 495 -32.07 -26.34 0.03
C ASN A 495 -32.86 -27.38 0.83
N ILE A 496 -32.80 -28.63 0.36
CA ILE A 496 -33.54 -29.76 0.90
C ILE A 496 -32.53 -30.86 1.27
N PRO A 497 -32.32 -31.13 2.56
CA PRO A 497 -31.47 -32.23 2.99
C PRO A 497 -32.14 -33.55 2.64
N TYR A 498 -31.50 -34.35 1.79
CA TYR A 498 -32.04 -35.63 1.32
C TYR A 498 -31.58 -36.78 2.22
N TYR A 499 -30.30 -36.80 2.56
CA TYR A 499 -29.71 -37.83 3.41
C TYR A 499 -28.66 -37.22 4.34
N THR A 500 -28.62 -37.67 5.58
CA THR A 500 -27.58 -37.28 6.54
C THR A 500 -27.27 -38.45 7.45
N PHE A 501 -26.00 -38.81 7.54
CA PHE A 501 -25.46 -39.80 8.46
C PHE A 501 -24.37 -39.13 9.30
N LYS A 502 -24.38 -39.36 10.62
CA LYS A 502 -23.39 -38.84 11.56
C LYS A 502 -23.09 -39.90 12.62
N ASN A 503 -21.84 -40.07 13.01
CA ASN A 503 -21.45 -40.94 14.13
C ASN A 503 -20.27 -40.39 14.93
N GLY A 504 -19.99 -41.02 16.07
CA GLY A 504 -18.90 -40.69 16.98
C GLY A 504 -18.97 -39.24 17.45
N LEU A 505 -17.94 -38.47 17.09
CA LEU A 505 -17.81 -37.04 17.39
C LEU A 505 -18.94 -36.14 16.86
N PHE A 506 -19.78 -36.65 15.95
CA PHE A 506 -20.91 -35.92 15.36
C PHE A 506 -22.28 -36.53 15.70
N SER A 507 -22.36 -37.49 16.63
CA SER A 507 -23.64 -38.02 17.10
C SER A 507 -24.48 -36.93 17.80
N GLN A 508 -25.80 -37.03 17.75
CA GLN A 508 -26.71 -36.01 18.32
C GLN A 508 -26.46 -35.75 19.81
N ASN A 509 -26.19 -36.81 20.58
CA ASN A 509 -25.87 -36.72 22.01
C ASN A 509 -24.52 -36.01 22.25
N MET A 510 -23.56 -36.17 21.34
CA MET A 510 -22.27 -35.47 21.42
C MET A 510 -22.47 -33.95 21.36
N TYR A 511 -23.30 -33.46 20.42
CA TYR A 511 -23.63 -32.03 20.33
C TYR A 511 -24.24 -31.50 21.64
N ALA A 512 -25.23 -32.20 22.19
CA ALA A 512 -25.94 -31.75 23.40
C ALA A 512 -25.01 -31.69 24.63
N LEU A 513 -24.23 -32.74 24.89
CA LEU A 513 -23.34 -32.82 26.05
C LEU A 513 -22.13 -31.88 25.94
N SER A 514 -21.55 -31.75 24.74
CA SER A 514 -20.50 -30.76 24.47
C SER A 514 -20.99 -29.34 24.70
N ALA A 515 -22.22 -29.01 24.28
CA ALA A 515 -22.80 -27.69 24.50
C ALA A 515 -23.01 -27.40 26.00
N GLN A 516 -23.44 -28.38 26.79
CA GLN A 516 -23.54 -28.24 28.26
C GLN A 516 -22.18 -27.95 28.91
N ALA A 517 -21.14 -28.69 28.53
CA ALA A 517 -19.80 -28.48 29.06
C ALA A 517 -19.17 -27.14 28.64
N LEU A 518 -19.44 -26.68 27.41
CA LEU A 518 -19.01 -25.35 26.95
C LEU A 518 -19.61 -24.21 27.79
N ASN A 519 -20.80 -24.41 28.39
CA ASN A 519 -21.44 -23.44 29.27
C ASN A 519 -20.84 -23.41 30.70
N SER A 520 -20.00 -24.38 31.08
CA SER A 520 -19.43 -24.50 32.42
C SER A 520 -18.04 -23.84 32.51
N TYR A 521 -17.99 -22.58 32.10
CA TYR A 521 -16.76 -21.80 31.99
C TYR A 521 -16.38 -21.15 33.34
N THR A 522 -15.14 -21.34 33.80
CA THR A 522 -14.73 -20.90 35.16
C THR A 522 -14.26 -19.45 35.24
N SER A 523 -13.43 -19.00 34.29
CA SER A 523 -12.81 -17.67 34.35
C SER A 523 -12.14 -17.26 33.02
N PRO A 524 -12.22 -15.97 32.62
CA PRO A 524 -11.52 -15.40 31.46
C PRO A 524 -10.00 -15.61 31.45
N LEU A 525 -9.40 -15.76 32.65
CA LEU A 525 -7.96 -15.73 32.89
C LEU A 525 -7.29 -17.10 32.80
N LEU A 526 -7.92 -18.11 33.39
CA LEU A 526 -7.41 -19.50 33.39
C LEU A 526 -7.85 -20.25 32.12
N ARG A 527 -8.99 -19.88 31.52
CA ARG A 527 -9.62 -20.55 30.37
C ARG A 527 -9.80 -22.05 30.51
N ASP A 528 -9.81 -22.55 31.75
CA ASP A 528 -10.12 -23.94 32.06
C ASP A 528 -11.64 -24.10 32.20
N TYR A 529 -12.14 -25.23 31.75
CA TYR A 529 -13.56 -25.58 31.86
C TYR A 529 -13.72 -26.44 33.10
N ASP A 530 -14.49 -25.97 34.09
CA ASP A 530 -14.87 -26.80 35.24
C ASP A 530 -16.22 -27.41 34.92
N TYR A 531 -16.18 -28.67 34.51
CA TYR A 531 -17.38 -29.43 34.28
C TYR A 531 -17.48 -30.53 35.34
N GLN A 532 -18.51 -30.43 36.18
CA GLN A 532 -18.77 -31.38 37.27
C GLN A 532 -17.62 -31.52 38.29
N GLY A 533 -16.93 -30.42 38.62
CA GLY A 533 -15.85 -30.39 39.61
C GLY A 533 -14.49 -30.86 39.08
N ARG A 534 -14.34 -31.00 37.75
CA ARG A 534 -13.08 -31.36 37.09
C ARG A 534 -12.69 -30.30 36.07
N LEU A 535 -11.42 -29.94 36.09
CA LEU A 535 -10.82 -28.96 35.17
C LEU A 535 -10.38 -29.62 33.86
N TYR A 536 -10.74 -29.00 32.74
CA TYR A 536 -10.35 -29.41 31.39
C TYR A 536 -9.68 -28.27 30.63
N ASP A 537 -8.66 -28.60 29.83
CA ASP A 537 -7.92 -27.64 28.99
C ASP A 537 -8.80 -27.08 27.85
N SER A 538 -9.77 -27.87 27.38
CA SER A 538 -10.76 -27.47 26.38
C SER A 538 -11.94 -28.43 26.30
N VAL A 539 -13.01 -28.03 25.63
CA VAL A 539 -14.20 -28.85 25.38
C VAL A 539 -14.37 -29.05 23.87
N TRP A 540 -14.60 -30.29 23.42
CA TRP A 540 -14.89 -30.60 22.02
C TRP A 540 -16.15 -29.88 21.55
N ASN A 541 -16.06 -29.13 20.45
CA ASN A 541 -17.20 -28.44 19.83
C ASN A 541 -17.43 -28.94 18.39
N PRO A 542 -18.35 -29.89 18.17
CA PRO A 542 -18.61 -30.39 16.81
C PRO A 542 -19.23 -29.33 15.89
N SER A 543 -19.93 -28.33 16.44
CA SER A 543 -20.56 -27.25 15.68
C SER A 543 -19.56 -26.32 14.99
N SER A 544 -18.27 -26.33 15.39
CA SER A 544 -17.24 -25.56 14.67
C SER A 544 -16.83 -26.18 13.34
N ILE A 545 -17.18 -27.46 13.10
CA ILE A 545 -16.90 -28.17 11.84
C ILE A 545 -18.18 -28.39 11.06
N LEU A 546 -19.22 -28.93 11.72
CA LEU A 546 -20.51 -29.21 11.12
C LEU A 546 -21.60 -28.61 12.03
N PRO A 547 -22.23 -27.49 11.64
CA PRO A 547 -23.34 -26.91 12.40
C PRO A 547 -24.45 -27.93 12.66
N SER A 548 -25.11 -27.84 13.82
CA SER A 548 -26.16 -28.78 14.20
C SER A 548 -27.40 -28.69 13.30
N ASP A 549 -27.63 -27.52 12.70
CA ASP A 549 -28.72 -27.16 11.79
C ASP A 549 -28.36 -27.32 10.31
N ALA A 550 -27.19 -27.89 9.99
CA ALA A 550 -26.76 -28.12 8.61
C ALA A 550 -27.71 -29.04 7.79
N SER A 551 -28.63 -29.73 8.47
CA SER A 551 -29.65 -30.60 7.87
C SER A 551 -31.05 -29.98 7.94
N ASN A 552 -31.17 -28.66 8.00
CA ASN A 552 -32.46 -27.97 7.94
C ASN A 552 -32.84 -27.63 6.49
N LYS A 553 -34.13 -27.71 6.19
CA LYS A 553 -34.73 -27.17 4.96
C LYS A 553 -34.69 -25.65 5.00
N THR A 554 -34.09 -25.05 3.99
CA THR A 554 -34.00 -23.59 3.89
C THR A 554 -34.42 -23.06 2.54
N VAL A 555 -34.92 -21.82 2.54
CA VAL A 555 -35.21 -21.04 1.33
C VAL A 555 -34.47 -19.71 1.45
N ASP A 556 -33.54 -19.45 0.55
CA ASP A 556 -32.91 -18.14 0.39
C ASP A 556 -33.64 -17.38 -0.71
N LEU A 557 -34.23 -16.23 -0.35
CA LEU A 557 -34.85 -15.32 -1.30
C LEU A 557 -34.00 -14.08 -1.42
N THR A 558 -33.54 -13.78 -2.63
CA THR A 558 -32.73 -12.59 -2.93
C THR A 558 -33.34 -11.80 -4.07
N LEU A 559 -33.53 -10.48 -3.84
CA LEU A 559 -33.84 -9.50 -4.87
C LEU A 559 -32.65 -8.55 -4.97
N THR A 560 -32.14 -8.35 -6.19
CA THR A 560 -31.12 -7.35 -6.48
C THR A 560 -31.62 -6.44 -7.60
N GLN A 561 -31.49 -5.13 -7.46
CA GLN A 561 -31.80 -4.17 -8.53
C GLN A 561 -30.66 -3.18 -8.72
N TYR A 562 -30.48 -2.76 -9.97
CA TYR A 562 -29.57 -1.68 -10.34
C TYR A 562 -30.26 -0.68 -11.24
N LEU A 563 -30.04 0.61 -10.99
CA LEU A 563 -30.38 1.69 -11.89
C LEU A 563 -29.11 2.33 -12.42
N TYR A 564 -28.94 2.30 -13.74
CA TYR A 564 -27.83 2.94 -14.43
C TYR A 564 -28.31 4.19 -15.17
N GLY A 565 -27.53 5.27 -15.09
CA GLY A 565 -27.71 6.47 -15.89
C GLY A 565 -26.99 6.41 -17.23
N LEU A 566 -26.95 7.55 -17.92
CA LEU A 566 -26.22 7.71 -19.18
C LEU A 566 -24.72 7.39 -18.99
N GLY A 567 -24.12 6.69 -19.94
CA GLY A 567 -22.71 6.29 -19.88
C GLY A 567 -22.41 5.12 -18.93
N GLY A 568 -23.43 4.42 -18.43
CA GLY A 568 -23.27 3.23 -17.59
C GLY A 568 -22.97 3.52 -16.12
N GLN A 569 -23.16 4.77 -15.67
CA GLN A 569 -22.98 5.13 -14.26
C GLN A 569 -24.04 4.46 -13.39
N GLU A 570 -23.64 3.72 -12.37
CA GLU A 570 -24.56 3.19 -11.35
C GLU A 570 -25.10 4.34 -10.46
N LEU A 571 -26.42 4.54 -10.50
CA LEU A 571 -27.15 5.55 -9.73
C LEU A 571 -27.74 4.95 -8.45
N LEU A 572 -28.21 3.71 -8.50
CA LEU A 572 -28.77 2.97 -7.37
C LEU A 572 -28.38 1.50 -7.50
N TYR A 573 -27.98 0.92 -6.38
CA TYR A 573 -27.89 -0.51 -6.12
C TYR A 573 -28.75 -0.80 -4.90
N PHE A 574 -29.60 -1.82 -4.98
CA PHE A 574 -30.34 -2.29 -3.81
C PHE A 574 -30.43 -3.81 -3.85
N LYS A 575 -29.99 -4.45 -2.77
CA LYS A 575 -30.12 -5.89 -2.55
C LYS A 575 -30.88 -6.12 -1.26
N ILE A 576 -31.84 -7.03 -1.28
CA ILE A 576 -32.49 -7.55 -0.09
C ILE A 576 -32.43 -9.09 -0.13
N SER A 577 -32.03 -9.70 0.97
CA SER A 577 -31.87 -11.16 1.09
C SER A 577 -32.38 -11.65 2.43
N GLN A 578 -33.21 -12.69 2.40
CA GLN A 578 -33.77 -13.34 3.57
C GLN A 578 -33.56 -14.85 3.48
N LEU A 579 -32.82 -15.41 4.43
CA LEU A 579 -32.76 -16.85 4.66
C LEU A 579 -33.92 -17.27 5.56
N ILE A 580 -34.75 -18.19 5.08
CA ILE A 580 -35.90 -18.75 5.79
C ILE A 580 -35.57 -20.20 6.16
N ASN A 581 -35.59 -20.52 7.45
CA ASN A 581 -35.35 -21.87 7.96
C ASN A 581 -36.68 -22.57 8.27
N LEU A 582 -37.12 -23.46 7.39
CA LEU A 582 -38.44 -24.10 7.49
C LEU A 582 -38.55 -25.12 8.63
N ASP A 583 -37.41 -25.64 9.10
CA ASP A 583 -37.35 -26.61 10.20
C ASP A 583 -37.10 -25.95 11.57
N ASP A 584 -36.91 -24.62 11.64
CA ASP A 584 -36.78 -23.89 12.90
C ASP A 584 -38.14 -23.80 13.60
N LYS A 585 -38.27 -24.50 14.73
CA LYS A 585 -39.50 -24.56 15.53
C LYS A 585 -39.85 -23.25 16.26
N VAL A 586 -38.88 -22.34 16.41
CA VAL A 586 -39.08 -21.08 17.16
C VAL A 586 -39.46 -19.96 16.20
N SER A 587 -38.67 -19.75 15.15
CA SER A 587 -38.98 -18.75 14.11
C SER A 587 -38.28 -19.09 12.80
N PRO A 588 -39.01 -19.21 11.69
CA PRO A 588 -38.41 -19.44 10.38
C PRO A 588 -37.56 -18.25 9.90
N PHE A 589 -37.73 -17.06 10.52
CA PHE A 589 -36.99 -15.83 10.21
C PHE A 589 -35.94 -15.49 11.29
N ARG A 590 -35.36 -16.51 11.95
CA ARG A 590 -34.34 -16.29 12.99
C ARG A 590 -33.10 -15.56 12.45
N MET A 591 -32.72 -15.85 11.21
CA MET A 591 -31.60 -15.17 10.55
C MET A 591 -32.02 -13.75 10.12
N PRO A 592 -31.21 -12.72 10.43
CA PRO A 592 -31.54 -11.34 10.09
C PRO A 592 -31.70 -11.13 8.59
N LEU A 593 -32.67 -10.29 8.21
CA LEU A 593 -32.83 -9.76 6.87
C LEU A 593 -31.63 -8.89 6.50
N GLU A 594 -30.92 -9.23 5.43
CA GLU A 594 -29.84 -8.39 4.88
C GLU A 594 -30.42 -7.40 3.87
N SER A 595 -30.19 -6.11 4.08
CA SER A 595 -30.47 -5.05 3.11
C SER A 595 -29.19 -4.30 2.77
N LYS A 596 -28.79 -4.28 1.50
CA LYS A 596 -27.67 -3.48 1.00
C LYS A 596 -28.19 -2.39 0.09
N ILE A 597 -27.67 -1.18 0.25
CA ILE A 597 -28.00 -0.03 -0.58
C ILE A 597 -26.72 0.64 -1.05
N GLY A 598 -26.66 1.01 -2.32
CA GLY A 598 -25.67 1.89 -2.93
C GLY A 598 -26.42 2.97 -3.70
N PHE A 599 -26.02 4.23 -3.56
CA PHE A 599 -26.77 5.35 -4.10
C PHE A 599 -25.85 6.52 -4.43
N SER A 600 -25.96 7.02 -5.66
CA SER A 600 -25.10 8.09 -6.19
C SER A 600 -25.95 9.27 -6.68
N PRO A 601 -26.59 10.03 -5.77
CA PRO A 601 -27.59 11.06 -6.13
C PRO A 601 -27.01 12.25 -6.88
N LEU A 602 -25.73 12.53 -6.69
CA LEU A 602 -25.03 13.69 -7.20
C LEU A 602 -23.64 13.27 -7.68
N THR A 603 -23.12 13.94 -8.70
CA THR A 603 -21.76 13.67 -9.18
C THR A 603 -20.73 13.84 -8.06
N GLY A 604 -20.01 12.76 -7.78
CA GLY A 604 -18.98 12.70 -6.74
C GLY A 604 -19.49 12.28 -5.36
N LEU A 605 -20.81 12.20 -5.11
CA LEU A 605 -21.39 11.68 -3.87
C LEU A 605 -21.83 10.23 -4.04
N ASN A 606 -21.25 9.32 -3.28
CA ASN A 606 -21.62 7.91 -3.22
C ASN A 606 -21.98 7.55 -1.77
N ILE A 607 -23.19 7.07 -1.55
CA ILE A 607 -23.67 6.57 -0.26
C ILE A 607 -23.88 5.08 -0.41
N PHE A 608 -23.32 4.27 0.48
CA PHE A 608 -23.54 2.84 0.47
C PHE A 608 -23.55 2.27 1.88
N GLY A 609 -24.30 1.21 2.08
CA GLY A 609 -24.36 0.57 3.38
C GLY A 609 -25.13 -0.74 3.40
N ASN A 610 -24.97 -1.44 4.51
CA ASN A 610 -25.63 -2.70 4.83
C ASN A 610 -26.41 -2.53 6.15
N VAL A 611 -27.61 -3.08 6.19
CA VAL A 611 -28.51 -3.07 7.35
C VAL A 611 -29.00 -4.49 7.56
N PHE A 612 -28.84 -4.99 8.78
CA PHE A 612 -29.31 -6.31 9.20
C PHE A 612 -30.42 -6.14 10.24
N TYR A 613 -31.62 -6.64 9.93
CA TYR A 613 -32.77 -6.58 10.84
C TYR A 613 -33.17 -7.97 11.30
N SER A 614 -33.17 -8.21 12.61
CA SER A 614 -33.67 -9.47 13.17
C SER A 614 -35.16 -9.36 13.46
N PHE A 615 -35.99 -10.05 12.68
CA PHE A 615 -37.41 -10.22 13.00
C PHE A 615 -37.63 -10.97 14.31
N TYR A 616 -36.74 -11.92 14.63
CA TYR A 616 -36.79 -12.70 15.86
C TYR A 616 -36.52 -11.86 17.11
N GLN A 617 -35.53 -10.97 17.07
CA GLN A 617 -35.22 -10.08 18.21
C GLN A 617 -35.94 -8.74 18.15
N ASN A 618 -36.68 -8.46 17.07
CA ASN A 618 -37.36 -7.19 16.81
C ASN A 618 -36.44 -5.95 16.93
N ARG A 619 -35.21 -6.06 16.40
CA ARG A 619 -34.20 -4.98 16.43
C ARG A 619 -33.21 -5.06 15.26
N LEU A 620 -32.53 -3.94 15.01
CA LEU A 620 -31.38 -3.87 14.10
C LEU A 620 -30.17 -4.54 14.75
N GLU A 621 -29.58 -5.51 14.08
CA GLU A 621 -28.41 -6.27 14.55
C GLU A 621 -27.09 -5.59 14.17
N GLU A 622 -27.03 -5.10 12.93
CA GLU A 622 -25.86 -4.42 12.37
C GLU A 622 -26.30 -3.34 11.38
N ILE A 623 -25.65 -2.19 11.44
CA ILE A 623 -25.79 -1.08 10.49
C ILE A 623 -24.38 -0.65 10.11
N SER A 624 -24.08 -0.57 8.82
CA SER A 624 -22.82 -0.07 8.30
C SER A 624 -23.13 0.85 7.13
N VAL A 625 -23.01 2.16 7.31
CA VAL A 625 -23.33 3.16 6.28
C VAL A 625 -22.13 4.06 6.07
N ASN A 626 -21.80 4.31 4.80
CA ASN A 626 -20.70 5.18 4.38
C ASN A 626 -21.24 6.19 3.35
N ALA A 627 -20.85 7.45 3.48
CA ALA A 627 -21.10 8.50 2.52
C ALA A 627 -19.77 9.15 2.14
N ASN A 628 -19.41 9.03 0.87
CA ASN A 628 -18.17 9.55 0.31
C ASN A 628 -18.49 10.62 -0.73
N TYR A 629 -18.00 11.83 -0.52
CA TYR A 629 -18.04 12.90 -1.49
C TYR A 629 -16.63 13.22 -1.99
N GLN A 630 -16.43 13.27 -3.30
CA GLN A 630 -15.19 13.72 -3.90
C GLN A 630 -15.45 14.55 -5.16
N ARG A 631 -14.97 15.80 -5.16
CA ARG A 631 -15.03 16.68 -6.32
C ARG A 631 -13.81 17.61 -6.34
N LYS A 632 -13.01 17.52 -7.40
CA LYS A 632 -11.72 18.23 -7.53
C LYS A 632 -10.81 17.94 -6.32
N PHE A 633 -10.56 18.93 -5.47
CA PHE A 633 -9.72 18.82 -4.28
C PHE A 633 -10.52 18.60 -2.99
N LEU A 634 -11.84 18.79 -3.02
CA LEU A 634 -12.71 18.60 -1.87
C LEU A 634 -13.06 17.11 -1.75
N SER A 635 -12.79 16.55 -0.59
CA SER A 635 -13.18 15.21 -0.19
C SER A 635 -13.82 15.24 1.20
N PHE A 636 -14.93 14.52 1.34
CA PHE A 636 -15.61 14.31 2.60
C PHE A 636 -15.99 12.83 2.72
N ASN A 637 -15.79 12.26 3.89
CA ASN A 637 -16.19 10.90 4.23
C ASN A 637 -16.99 10.97 5.53
N LEU A 638 -18.11 10.26 5.59
CA LEU A 638 -18.84 10.00 6.82
C LEU A 638 -19.13 8.51 6.87
N SER A 639 -18.87 7.87 8.00
CA SER A 639 -19.19 6.47 8.22
C SER A 639 -19.82 6.26 9.59
N TYR A 640 -20.86 5.45 9.63
CA TYR A 640 -21.54 5.03 10.84
C TYR A 640 -21.55 3.51 10.88
N PHE A 641 -21.13 2.94 12.02
CA PHE A 641 -21.13 1.51 12.23
C PHE A 641 -21.73 1.20 13.60
N LEU A 642 -22.77 0.38 13.58
CA LEU A 642 -23.40 -0.20 14.76
C LEU A 642 -23.39 -1.72 14.59
N ARG A 643 -23.00 -2.44 15.63
CA ARG A 643 -23.24 -3.88 15.75
C ARG A 643 -23.48 -4.23 17.20
N ASN A 644 -24.59 -4.89 17.49
CA ASN A 644 -24.94 -5.22 18.88
C ASN A 644 -24.08 -6.36 19.45
N ASN A 645 -23.65 -7.30 18.60
CA ASN A 645 -22.93 -8.47 19.05
C ASN A 645 -21.93 -8.98 18.00
N PHE A 646 -20.66 -9.12 18.37
CA PHE A 646 -19.63 -9.74 17.53
C PHE A 646 -19.53 -11.26 17.70
N SER A 647 -20.16 -11.84 18.73
CA SER A 647 -20.04 -13.27 19.01
C SER A 647 -21.13 -14.09 18.29
N SER A 648 -20.70 -15.06 17.49
CA SER A 648 -21.56 -16.02 16.79
C SER A 648 -21.64 -17.32 17.59
N GLY A 649 -22.21 -17.26 18.79
CA GLY A 649 -22.35 -18.41 19.70
C GLY A 649 -23.75 -18.46 20.31
N ILE A 650 -24.23 -19.66 20.60
CA ILE A 650 -25.61 -19.95 21.07
C ILE A 650 -25.92 -19.25 22.42
N ASN A 651 -24.90 -18.87 23.21
CA ASN A 651 -25.05 -18.19 24.51
C ASN A 651 -24.04 -17.05 24.69
N SER A 652 -24.19 -15.96 23.94
CA SER A 652 -23.45 -14.72 24.21
C SER A 652 -24.11 -13.95 25.35
N ILE A 653 -23.80 -14.30 26.60
CA ILE A 653 -24.33 -13.60 27.79
C ILE A 653 -23.72 -12.20 27.94
N VAL A 654 -22.62 -11.89 27.24
CA VAL A 654 -21.99 -10.57 27.23
C VAL A 654 -22.16 -9.95 25.85
N GLU A 655 -23.11 -9.03 25.72
CA GLU A 655 -23.14 -8.11 24.57
C GLU A 655 -21.80 -7.37 24.53
N ASN A 656 -21.07 -7.50 23.43
CA ASN A 656 -19.91 -6.66 23.13
C ASN A 656 -20.24 -5.86 21.88
N PRO A 657 -20.89 -4.70 22.03
CA PRO A 657 -21.36 -3.91 20.92
C PRO A 657 -20.30 -2.92 20.45
N ALA A 658 -20.33 -2.58 19.17
CA ALA A 658 -19.60 -1.43 18.65
C ALA A 658 -20.60 -0.43 18.09
N ASP A 659 -20.42 0.83 18.44
CA ASP A 659 -21.24 1.93 17.94
C ASP A 659 -20.33 3.15 17.77
N TYR A 660 -19.95 3.43 16.53
CA TYR A 660 -19.04 4.52 16.24
C TYR A 660 -19.37 5.26 14.96
N LEU A 661 -19.10 6.56 15.00
CA LEU A 661 -19.14 7.49 13.88
C LEU A 661 -17.72 7.89 13.52
N LYS A 662 -17.38 7.92 12.23
CA LYS A 662 -16.15 8.56 11.76
C LYS A 662 -16.47 9.56 10.67
N ALA A 663 -15.82 10.70 10.72
CA ALA A 663 -15.92 11.72 9.69
C ALA A 663 -14.52 12.15 9.24
N GLY A 664 -14.36 12.37 7.95
CA GLY A 664 -13.14 12.83 7.30
C GLY A 664 -13.46 14.00 6.37
N PHE A 665 -12.58 14.98 6.32
CA PHE A 665 -12.67 16.12 5.42
C PHE A 665 -11.28 16.46 4.92
N SER A 666 -11.14 16.73 3.63
CA SER A 666 -9.93 17.35 3.10
C SER A 666 -10.23 18.28 1.95
N ASN A 667 -9.48 19.36 1.84
CA ASN A 667 -9.60 20.30 0.74
C ASN A 667 -8.28 21.04 0.49
N ASP A 668 -8.03 21.42 -0.77
CA ASP A 668 -7.02 22.42 -1.14
C ASP A 668 -7.74 23.76 -1.40
N PHE A 669 -7.54 24.73 -0.50
CA PHE A 669 -8.14 26.07 -0.57
C PHE A 669 -7.37 27.02 -1.49
N GLY A 670 -6.45 26.52 -2.31
CA GLY A 670 -5.62 27.35 -3.18
C GLY A 670 -4.33 27.78 -2.47
N TYR A 671 -4.49 28.40 -1.29
CA TYR A 671 -3.38 28.90 -0.47
C TYR A 671 -2.85 27.88 0.52
N PHE A 672 -3.66 26.97 1.05
CA PHE A 672 -3.23 25.88 1.91
C PHE A 672 -4.18 24.72 1.69
N SER A 673 -3.74 23.51 1.99
CA SER A 673 -4.63 22.36 2.11
C SER A 673 -4.80 21.97 3.57
N MET A 674 -5.96 21.39 3.85
CA MET A 674 -6.33 20.92 5.17
C MET A 674 -6.85 19.50 5.04
N SER A 675 -6.53 18.66 6.02
CA SER A 675 -7.10 17.33 6.17
C SER A 675 -7.49 17.12 7.63
N THR A 676 -8.66 16.56 7.87
CA THR A 676 -9.12 16.25 9.22
C THR A 676 -9.81 14.91 9.22
N ASP A 677 -9.59 14.12 10.25
CA ASP A 677 -10.42 12.94 10.53
C ASP A 677 -10.77 12.92 12.02
N VAL A 678 -11.96 12.45 12.34
CA VAL A 678 -12.42 12.22 13.70
C VAL A 678 -13.16 10.89 13.76
N GLY A 679 -12.92 10.12 14.82
CA GLY A 679 -13.67 8.94 15.17
C GLY A 679 -14.24 9.07 16.57
N TYR A 680 -15.50 8.74 16.74
CA TYR A 680 -16.24 8.87 17.99
C TYR A 680 -16.98 7.58 18.30
N ASP A 681 -16.79 7.04 19.50
CA ASP A 681 -17.57 5.94 20.04
C ASP A 681 -18.80 6.52 20.74
N ILE A 682 -19.97 6.35 20.12
CA ILE A 682 -21.22 6.96 20.57
C ILE A 682 -21.65 6.36 21.90
N ARG A 683 -21.51 5.04 22.05
CA ARG A 683 -21.99 4.30 23.22
C ARG A 683 -21.14 4.57 24.45
N ASN A 684 -19.83 4.61 24.30
CA ASN A 684 -18.92 4.89 25.42
C ASN A 684 -18.73 6.39 25.67
N ASN A 685 -19.23 7.26 24.78
CA ASN A 685 -19.07 8.71 24.84
C ASN A 685 -17.58 9.12 24.85
N VAL A 686 -16.78 8.50 23.98
CA VAL A 686 -15.33 8.75 23.91
C VAL A 686 -14.84 8.97 22.47
N VAL A 687 -13.96 9.95 22.29
CA VAL A 687 -13.24 10.16 21.04
C VAL A 687 -12.21 9.04 20.84
N LEU A 688 -12.33 8.31 19.73
CA LEU A 688 -11.42 7.22 19.37
C LEU A 688 -10.08 7.76 18.86
N ASN A 689 -10.16 8.78 18.00
CA ASN A 689 -9.02 9.51 17.46
C ASN A 689 -9.51 10.78 16.79
N TRP A 690 -8.63 11.76 16.66
CA TRP A 690 -8.80 12.85 15.72
C TRP A 690 -7.44 13.29 15.16
N ASN A 691 -7.45 13.83 13.95
CA ASN A 691 -6.29 14.51 13.41
C ASN A 691 -6.69 15.76 12.64
N VAL A 692 -5.81 16.75 12.65
CA VAL A 692 -5.89 17.97 11.85
C VAL A 692 -4.51 18.19 11.22
N GLY A 693 -4.45 18.07 9.91
CA GLY A 693 -3.31 18.40 9.07
C GLY A 693 -3.53 19.72 8.35
N ILE A 694 -2.57 20.63 8.42
CA ILE A 694 -2.53 21.87 7.65
C ILE A 694 -1.24 21.87 6.85
N TYR A 695 -1.35 22.03 5.54
CA TYR A 695 -0.23 21.96 4.61
C TYR A 695 -0.21 23.18 3.71
N LYS A 696 0.97 23.75 3.51
CA LYS A 696 1.23 24.78 2.51
C LYS A 696 2.25 24.23 1.54
N LYS A 697 1.85 24.00 0.29
CA LYS A 697 2.76 23.57 -0.79
C LYS A 697 2.77 24.60 -1.90
N ILE A 698 3.96 25.11 -2.19
CA ILE A 698 4.28 25.93 -3.36
C ILE A 698 5.21 25.13 -4.27
N ARG A 699 5.50 25.63 -5.48
CA ARG A 699 6.29 24.89 -6.49
C ARG A 699 7.61 24.32 -5.95
N CYS A 700 8.31 25.09 -5.11
CA CYS A 700 9.63 24.73 -4.62
C CYS A 700 9.66 24.23 -3.16
N PHE A 701 8.60 24.43 -2.37
CA PHE A 701 8.62 24.16 -0.93
C PHE A 701 7.26 23.71 -0.42
N GLY A 702 7.23 22.75 0.49
CA GLY A 702 6.05 22.35 1.24
C GLY A 702 6.35 22.28 2.73
N ILE A 703 5.40 22.74 3.54
CA ILE A 703 5.41 22.59 4.98
C ILE A 703 4.06 22.07 5.45
N GLY A 704 4.07 21.09 6.34
CA GLY A 704 2.88 20.45 6.89
C GLY A 704 2.99 20.32 8.40
N PHE A 705 1.92 20.67 9.10
CA PHE A 705 1.76 20.37 10.52
C PHE A 705 0.58 19.42 10.67
N GLN A 706 0.82 18.29 11.33
CA GLN A 706 -0.24 17.35 11.67
C GLN A 706 -0.36 17.24 13.19
N PHE A 707 -1.51 17.64 13.71
CA PHE A 707 -1.91 17.46 15.11
C PHE A 707 -2.75 16.20 15.20
N VAL A 708 -2.37 15.26 16.06
CA VAL A 708 -3.05 13.97 16.15
C VAL A 708 -3.26 13.60 17.60
N ASN A 709 -4.50 13.23 17.93
CA ASN A 709 -4.83 12.48 19.14
C ASN A 709 -5.30 11.09 18.71
N GLN A 710 -4.75 10.05 19.33
CA GLN A 710 -5.21 8.70 19.11
C GLN A 710 -5.10 7.87 20.38
N ARG A 711 -6.03 6.94 20.54
CA ARG A 711 -5.96 5.92 21.58
C ARG A 711 -4.98 4.83 21.16
N ARG A 712 -3.93 4.64 21.96
CA ARG A 712 -2.82 3.72 21.69
C ARG A 712 -2.85 2.53 22.67
N PRO A 713 -3.09 1.30 22.20
CA PRO A 713 -2.99 0.11 23.04
C PRO A 713 -1.52 -0.23 23.32
N ILE A 714 -1.19 -0.52 24.58
CA ILE A 714 0.13 -0.91 25.07
C ILE A 714 0.00 -2.25 25.81
N LEU A 715 0.89 -3.20 25.51
CA LEU A 715 0.96 -4.48 26.22
C LEU A 715 1.59 -4.30 27.60
N THR A 716 0.94 -4.87 28.60
CA THR A 716 1.38 -4.79 30.01
C THR A 716 1.81 -6.15 30.55
N GLY A 717 2.53 -6.11 31.67
CA GLY A 717 2.89 -7.28 32.47
C GLY A 717 1.73 -7.84 33.29
N ASP A 718 0.69 -7.03 33.55
CA ASP A 718 -0.52 -7.43 34.27
C ASP A 718 -1.33 -8.51 33.51
N PRO A 719 -1.43 -9.75 34.03
CA PRO A 719 -2.19 -10.82 33.38
C PRO A 719 -3.70 -10.55 33.36
N ASN A 720 -4.22 -9.71 34.28
CA ASN A 720 -5.63 -9.34 34.37
C ASN A 720 -6.00 -8.22 33.40
N GLN A 721 -5.03 -7.40 33.00
CA GLN A 721 -5.21 -6.32 32.03
C GLN A 721 -4.08 -6.31 31.01
N PRO A 722 -3.97 -7.33 30.14
CA PRO A 722 -2.82 -7.52 29.24
C PRO A 722 -2.62 -6.39 28.23
N ILE A 723 -3.65 -5.56 28.01
CA ILE A 723 -3.61 -4.35 27.18
C ILE A 723 -4.21 -3.19 27.98
N ARG A 724 -3.47 -2.10 28.06
CA ARG A 724 -3.97 -0.79 28.52
C ARG A 724 -3.94 0.22 27.39
N VAL A 725 -4.97 1.06 27.31
CA VAL A 725 -5.12 2.06 26.25
C VAL A 725 -4.78 3.44 26.81
N PHE A 726 -3.81 4.11 26.19
CA PHE A 726 -3.38 5.45 26.57
C PHE A 726 -3.68 6.46 25.47
N GLU A 727 -3.95 7.71 25.85
CA GLU A 727 -4.05 8.80 24.89
C GLU A 727 -2.66 9.22 24.41
N ASN A 728 -2.48 9.22 23.10
CA ASN A 728 -1.25 9.66 22.45
C ASN A 728 -1.53 10.92 21.63
N ASN A 729 -1.05 12.05 22.13
CA ASN A 729 -1.07 13.34 21.46
C ASN A 729 0.28 13.55 20.81
N TYR A 730 0.32 13.76 19.50
CA TYR A 730 1.57 14.04 18.81
C TYR A 730 1.41 15.11 17.74
N VAL A 731 2.51 15.84 17.52
CA VAL A 731 2.66 16.80 16.43
C VAL A 731 3.73 16.26 15.48
N LYS A 732 3.39 16.20 14.19
CA LYS A 732 4.30 15.84 13.12
C LYS A 732 4.58 17.07 12.26
N LEU A 733 5.85 17.32 12.00
CA LEU A 733 6.32 18.30 11.02
C LEU A 733 6.69 17.56 9.74
N GLU A 734 6.16 18.01 8.61
CA GLU A 734 6.51 17.53 7.29
C GLU A 734 7.13 18.68 6.48
N LEU A 735 8.31 18.45 5.92
CA LEU A 735 9.00 19.40 5.04
C LEU A 735 9.22 18.75 3.68
N ASP A 736 8.90 19.48 2.62
CA ASP A 736 9.05 19.07 1.22
C ASP A 736 9.88 20.13 0.47
N PHE A 737 11.16 19.86 0.28
CA PHE A 737 12.07 20.63 -0.56
C PHE A 737 11.98 20.17 -2.02
N SER A 738 10.93 20.57 -2.73
CA SER A 738 10.72 20.23 -4.14
C SER A 738 11.71 20.99 -5.06
N PRO A 739 12.30 20.34 -6.09
CA PRO A 739 12.05 18.97 -6.56
C PRO A 739 12.99 17.90 -5.95
N ILE A 740 13.78 18.22 -4.92
CA ILE A 740 14.75 17.31 -4.29
C ILE A 740 14.02 16.21 -3.50
N THR A 741 12.95 16.55 -2.79
CA THR A 741 12.01 15.60 -2.17
C THR A 741 10.78 15.47 -3.06
N LYS A 742 10.56 14.33 -3.72
CA LYS A 742 9.20 14.00 -4.20
C LYS A 742 8.53 13.17 -3.12
N THR A 743 7.80 13.81 -2.21
CA THR A 743 6.84 13.10 -1.36
C THR A 743 5.54 12.96 -2.15
N ASN A 744 4.96 11.75 -2.19
CA ASN A 744 3.78 11.39 -2.99
C ASN A 744 2.47 12.09 -2.56
N VAL A 745 2.53 13.14 -1.75
CA VAL A 745 1.35 13.84 -1.26
C VAL A 745 1.04 15.01 -2.21
N THR A 746 0.03 14.79 -3.03
CA THR A 746 -0.68 15.75 -3.91
C THR A 746 0.14 16.40 -5.03
N TYR A 747 0.06 15.82 -6.23
CA TYR A 747 0.35 16.52 -7.47
C TYR A 747 -0.88 17.34 -7.86
N ARG A 748 -0.76 18.69 -7.89
CA ARG A 748 -1.60 19.48 -8.80
C ARG A 748 -1.16 19.08 -10.20
N SER A 749 -1.89 18.17 -10.82
CA SER A 749 -1.87 18.05 -12.27
C SER A 749 -2.31 19.41 -12.81
N LEU A 750 -1.35 20.21 -13.24
CA LEU A 750 -1.60 21.18 -14.28
C LEU A 750 -1.95 20.34 -15.51
N GLN A 751 -3.23 19.97 -15.64
CA GLN A 751 -3.83 19.77 -16.95
C GLN A 751 -3.64 21.09 -17.68
N ARG A 752 -2.55 21.20 -18.44
CA ARG A 752 -2.54 22.07 -19.61
C ARG A 752 -3.67 21.55 -20.49
N LYS A 753 -4.62 22.45 -20.79
CA LYS A 753 -5.64 22.27 -21.81
C LYS A 753 -5.00 21.86 -23.14
#